data_AF-A0A6J8BA01-F1
#
_entry.id   AF-A0A6J8BA01-F1
#
_cell.length_a   1.000
_cell.length_b   1.000
_cell.length_c   1.000
_cell.angle_alpha   90.00
_cell.angle_beta   90.00
_cell.angle_gamma   90.00
#
_symmetry.space_group_name_H-M   'P 1'
#
loop_
_entity.id
_entity.type
_entity.pdbx_description
1 polymer ?
#
loop_
_entity_poly.entity_id
_entity_poly.type
_entity_poly.pdbx_seq_one_letter_code
_entity_poly.pdbx_strand_id
1 'polypeptide(L)'
;MAEQTSLNPFKRPISPDLQRQDDQNKVQRITGQLEDLDEEKKRWLIVGICLHSIISPLLRRYIDPIVSNLYNSLKSSDSIDKQENNKYLKKYPATNTYYLNYESINNNRNEKRNYWNYDYKVTSHVDLSKLFLLPNMANYSGIDESCDSSALLGMIIRISSFPPGVKIVAEKIRENIRNSWAHCKFGEWDRVKYTNSFVLMGQLVKELDLGDSERNRIFGELKTWSTNGLKFMKKKTLGLEIVDEIRQHTHVLSEYVQTRLTETDNQFHSVHKELKDLESGLQERIENLESKTKEQDDIIKNLKKEVREKKVEDHNPKHIPDSPVSAKDNEIRIVLIGRTGHGKSATGNSLLGDIHFQSQMSTTSVTEKCKRGEFKRKGKKVVIVDTPGLFDTETTNETVTKEIIKCIGMTSPGPHVMVLVVSLGRFTREEQETVKHFVNLFGENVFRHMIVVFTRKDELSKSNLSIEQYVETSQNDLKTILGKCENRFIAFFNDAVGQSKFEQVDGFFEIVESMRIKNGGACYTNELYKEAELALQGRMRIEKEALEMKMKKETEAVRNEVQDKYKKKLEKELKAKSKLEDVLNSNKIKSEKDKENLQKQLDEANEKLNRELEKKEKEILEQIRKTEDEFKPKMTENALRTNQRNNVENERGGILSDILEGLVSFAKLFGL
;
A
#
# COMPACT_ATOMS: atom_id res chain seq x y z
N MET A 1 28.46 35.44 -21.61
CA MET A 1 28.10 36.60 -20.77
C MET A 1 26.59 36.72 -20.76
N ALA A 2 26.01 36.79 -19.56
CA ALA A 2 24.60 37.00 -19.22
C ALA A 2 23.58 35.95 -19.70
N GLU A 3 23.06 35.16 -18.76
CA GLU A 3 21.64 34.81 -18.77
C GLU A 3 21.10 34.69 -17.34
N GLN A 4 19.86 35.15 -17.20
CA GLN A 4 19.25 35.71 -16.00
C GLN A 4 18.71 34.62 -15.05
N THR A 5 19.00 34.76 -13.75
CA THR A 5 18.28 34.08 -12.68
C THR A 5 17.07 34.93 -12.29
N SER A 6 15.86 34.41 -12.49
CA SER A 6 14.61 35.04 -12.05
C SER A 6 14.41 34.83 -10.55
N LEU A 7 14.42 35.95 -9.81
CA LEU A 7 14.05 36.02 -8.40
C LEU A 7 12.53 35.83 -8.24
N ASN A 8 12.14 34.90 -7.37
CA ASN A 8 10.75 34.65 -6.99
C ASN A 8 10.20 35.84 -6.15
N PRO A 9 9.10 36.53 -6.52
CA PRO A 9 8.70 37.79 -5.90
C PRO A 9 7.95 37.70 -4.55
N PHE A 10 7.78 36.50 -3.96
CA PHE A 10 6.88 36.30 -2.80
C PHE A 10 7.53 35.89 -1.48
N LYS A 11 8.80 36.20 -1.24
CA LYS A 11 9.38 36.12 0.12
C LYS A 11 10.09 37.42 0.48
N ARG A 12 9.37 38.35 1.12
CA ARG A 12 10.05 39.37 1.94
C ARG A 12 10.63 38.66 3.16
N PRO A 13 11.92 38.87 3.50
CA PRO A 13 12.47 38.36 4.75
C PRO A 13 11.70 38.98 5.93
N ILE A 14 11.20 38.11 6.81
CA ILE A 14 10.52 38.51 8.04
C ILE A 14 11.56 39.19 8.93
N SER A 15 11.20 40.32 9.56
CA SER A 15 12.11 41.02 10.48
C SER A 15 12.54 40.07 11.62
N PRO A 16 13.83 40.06 12.02
CA PRO A 16 14.32 39.25 13.14
C PRO A 16 13.52 39.43 14.45
N ASP A 17 12.90 40.59 14.64
CA ASP A 17 12.09 40.89 15.82
C ASP A 17 10.67 40.30 15.74
N LEU A 18 10.08 40.25 14.54
CA LEU A 18 8.82 39.55 14.26
C LEU A 18 8.99 38.03 14.36
N GLN A 19 10.15 37.52 13.94
CA GLN A 19 10.49 36.10 14.05
C GLN A 19 10.73 35.68 15.50
N ARG A 20 11.36 36.54 16.31
CA ARG A 20 11.50 36.34 17.77
C ARG A 20 10.17 36.41 18.51
N GLN A 21 9.26 37.31 18.13
CA GLN A 21 7.90 37.36 18.70
C GLN A 21 7.05 36.15 18.30
N ASP A 22 7.13 35.69 17.05
CA ASP A 22 6.39 34.51 16.58
C ASP A 22 6.92 33.22 17.23
N ASP A 23 8.24 33.12 17.44
CA ASP A 23 8.87 32.03 18.21
C ASP A 23 8.46 32.06 19.69
N GLN A 24 8.42 33.23 20.35
CA GLN A 24 7.94 33.36 21.73
C GLN A 24 6.44 33.02 21.87
N ASN A 25 5.62 33.42 20.91
CA ASN A 25 4.19 33.09 20.89
C ASN A 25 3.94 31.59 20.65
N LYS A 26 4.76 30.94 19.81
CA LYS A 26 4.74 29.48 19.61
C LYS A 26 5.16 28.72 20.86
N VAL A 27 6.22 29.15 21.54
CA VAL A 27 6.64 28.58 22.83
C VAL A 27 5.53 28.72 23.87
N GLN A 28 4.87 29.88 23.96
CA GLN A 28 3.74 30.08 24.90
C GLN A 28 2.55 29.17 24.60
N ARG A 29 2.27 28.87 23.32
CA ARG A 29 1.22 27.91 22.93
C ARG A 29 1.60 26.46 23.27
N ILE A 30 2.83 26.05 23.01
CA ILE A 30 3.31 24.70 23.29
C ILE A 30 3.39 24.45 24.81
N THR A 31 3.83 25.44 25.58
CA THR A 31 3.84 25.36 27.05
C THR A 31 2.43 25.25 27.64
N GLY A 32 1.44 25.93 27.08
CA GLY A 32 0.03 25.73 27.44
C GLY A 32 -0.48 24.31 27.11
N GLN A 33 -0.12 23.77 25.95
CA GLN A 33 -0.50 22.41 25.55
C GLN A 33 0.15 21.29 26.39
N LEU A 34 1.36 21.53 26.93
CA LEU A 34 2.04 20.59 27.83
C LEU A 34 1.38 20.53 29.23
N GLU A 35 0.77 21.64 29.68
CA GLU A 35 0.01 21.70 30.93
C GLU A 35 -1.28 20.86 30.84
N ASP A 36 -1.92 20.82 29.66
CA ASP A 36 -3.18 20.10 29.38
C ASP A 36 -3.02 18.57 29.17
N LEU A 37 -1.79 18.07 29.07
CA LEU A 37 -1.56 16.62 28.95
C LEU A 37 -2.00 15.87 30.22
N ASP A 38 -2.65 14.73 30.06
CA ASP A 38 -2.88 13.80 31.16
C ASP A 38 -1.56 13.27 31.75
N GLU A 39 -1.63 12.78 32.99
CA GLU A 39 -0.43 12.35 33.74
C GLU A 39 0.26 11.12 33.09
N GLU A 40 -0.46 10.30 32.34
CA GLU A 40 0.09 9.14 31.62
C GLU A 40 0.95 9.58 30.42
N LYS A 41 0.45 10.53 29.61
CA LYS A 41 1.20 11.15 28.52
C LYS A 41 2.41 11.92 29.03
N LYS A 42 2.28 12.62 30.17
CA LYS A 42 3.43 13.30 30.81
C LYS A 42 4.52 12.31 31.21
N ARG A 43 4.16 11.15 31.80
CA ARG A 43 5.13 10.10 32.16
C ARG A 43 5.79 9.46 30.94
N TRP A 44 5.01 9.15 29.90
CA TRP A 44 5.52 8.67 28.62
C TRP A 44 6.56 9.63 28.04
N LEU A 45 6.25 10.93 28.02
CA LEU A 45 7.12 11.95 27.47
C LEU A 45 8.42 12.09 28.27
N ILE A 46 8.34 12.16 29.60
CA ILE A 46 9.51 12.25 30.49
C ILE A 46 10.45 11.06 30.29
N VAL A 47 9.91 9.83 30.25
CA VAL A 47 10.74 8.63 30.04
C VAL A 47 11.36 8.63 28.65
N GLY A 48 10.62 9.10 27.63
CA GLY A 48 11.13 9.33 26.29
C GLY A 48 12.32 10.27 26.26
N ILE A 49 12.19 11.43 26.91
CA ILE A 49 13.27 12.43 27.02
C ILE A 49 14.49 11.76 27.65
N CYS A 50 14.37 11.13 28.82
CA CYS A 50 15.50 10.47 29.48
C CYS A 50 16.15 9.38 28.62
N LEU A 51 15.37 8.60 27.88
CA LEU A 51 15.90 7.57 26.98
C LEU A 51 16.74 8.19 25.84
N HIS A 52 16.32 9.35 25.31
CA HIS A 52 16.95 9.99 24.16
C HIS A 52 18.06 10.99 24.52
N SER A 53 17.89 11.77 25.59
CA SER A 53 18.84 12.83 25.99
C SER A 53 19.89 12.36 26.99
N ILE A 54 19.62 11.30 27.75
CA ILE A 54 20.56 10.77 28.76
C ILE A 54 21.13 9.42 28.32
N ILE A 55 20.26 8.44 28.05
CA ILE A 55 20.70 7.07 27.81
C ILE A 55 21.31 6.90 26.42
N SER A 56 20.70 7.43 25.35
CA SER A 56 21.20 7.23 23.99
C SER A 56 22.61 7.83 23.77
N PRO A 57 22.94 9.06 24.23
CA PRO A 57 24.28 9.62 24.13
C PRO A 57 25.31 8.82 24.92
N LEU A 58 24.94 8.35 26.12
CA LEU A 58 25.78 7.46 26.92
C LEU A 58 26.08 6.15 26.18
N LEU A 59 25.06 5.53 25.59
CA LEU A 59 25.21 4.27 24.85
C LEU A 59 26.06 4.44 23.60
N ARG A 60 25.91 5.52 22.84
CA ARG A 60 26.76 5.79 21.66
C ARG A 60 28.24 5.79 22.03
N ARG A 61 28.61 6.53 23.08
CA ARG A 61 29.98 6.61 23.59
C ARG A 61 30.52 5.27 24.12
N TYR A 62 29.66 4.44 24.69
CA TYR A 62 30.05 3.13 25.20
C TYR A 62 30.20 2.08 24.09
N ILE A 63 29.29 2.08 23.11
CA ILE A 63 29.22 1.10 22.02
C ILE A 63 30.34 1.32 21.01
N ASP A 64 30.58 2.57 20.60
CA ASP A 64 31.47 2.91 19.51
C ASP A 64 32.90 2.31 19.62
N PRO A 65 33.62 2.42 20.75
CA PRO A 65 34.94 1.81 20.89
C PRO A 65 34.90 0.27 20.88
N ILE A 66 33.83 -0.34 21.42
CA ILE A 66 33.68 -1.81 21.46
C ILE A 66 33.49 -2.36 20.05
N VAL A 67 32.62 -1.71 19.25
CA VAL A 67 32.37 -2.12 17.86
C VAL A 67 33.60 -1.85 16.98
N SER A 68 34.29 -0.73 17.20
CA SER A 68 35.55 -0.42 16.52
C SER A 68 36.63 -1.47 16.78
N ASN A 69 36.81 -1.89 18.04
CA ASN A 69 37.75 -2.95 18.40
C ASN A 69 37.36 -4.29 17.80
N LEU A 70 36.07 -4.64 17.80
CA LEU A 70 35.57 -5.84 17.16
C LEU A 70 35.83 -5.84 15.65
N TYR A 71 35.58 -4.70 14.99
CA TYR A 71 35.87 -4.53 13.57
C TYR A 71 37.34 -4.76 13.25
N ASN A 72 38.25 -4.16 14.02
CA ASN A 72 39.70 -4.35 13.82
C ASN A 72 40.14 -5.80 14.05
N SER A 73 39.54 -6.48 15.03
CA SER A 73 39.76 -7.91 15.28
C SER A 73 39.30 -8.78 14.11
N LEU A 74 38.09 -8.55 13.60
CA LEU A 74 37.51 -9.28 12.45
C LEU A 74 38.20 -8.96 11.12
N LYS A 75 38.69 -7.73 10.96
CA LYS A 75 39.53 -7.34 9.84
C LYS A 75 40.83 -8.16 9.82
N SER A 76 41.42 -8.39 10.99
CA SER A 76 42.68 -9.14 11.12
C SER A 76 42.49 -10.66 11.01
N SER A 77 41.41 -11.19 11.58
CA SER A 77 41.16 -12.64 11.67
C SER A 77 40.35 -13.20 10.50
N ASP A 78 39.28 -12.52 10.09
CA ASP A 78 38.31 -12.97 9.08
C ASP A 78 38.39 -12.21 7.76
N SER A 79 39.31 -11.24 7.64
CA SER A 79 39.47 -10.36 6.47
C SER A 79 38.13 -9.73 6.05
N ILE A 80 37.34 -9.29 7.03
CA ILE A 80 35.94 -8.86 6.82
C ILE A 80 35.78 -7.69 5.84
N ASP A 81 36.83 -6.89 5.66
CA ASP A 81 36.92 -5.78 4.71
C ASP A 81 37.13 -6.21 3.25
N LYS A 82 37.44 -7.48 3.01
CA LYS A 82 37.76 -8.04 1.69
C LYS A 82 36.89 -9.24 1.29
N GLN A 83 35.79 -9.46 2.00
CA GLN A 83 34.94 -10.64 1.77
C GLN A 83 34.21 -10.59 0.43
N GLU A 84 34.05 -11.76 -0.17
CA GLU A 84 33.36 -11.98 -1.45
C GLU A 84 32.16 -12.92 -1.25
N ASN A 85 31.26 -12.97 -2.22
CA ASN A 85 29.99 -13.70 -2.14
C ASN A 85 30.12 -15.20 -1.81
N ASN A 86 31.22 -15.86 -2.20
CA ASN A 86 31.47 -17.26 -1.86
C ASN A 86 32.20 -17.46 -0.51
N LYS A 87 32.71 -16.39 0.11
CA LYS A 87 33.58 -16.43 1.30
C LYS A 87 33.36 -15.19 2.19
N TYR A 88 32.20 -15.13 2.83
CA TYR A 88 31.83 -14.09 3.79
C TYR A 88 31.40 -14.67 5.14
N LEU A 89 31.48 -13.83 6.19
CA LEU A 89 31.15 -14.22 7.55
C LEU A 89 29.63 -14.25 7.75
N LYS A 90 29.03 -15.45 7.72
CA LYS A 90 27.57 -15.57 7.83
C LYS A 90 27.02 -15.27 9.23
N LYS A 91 27.79 -15.58 10.28
CA LYS A 91 27.38 -15.47 11.69
C LYS A 91 28.56 -15.07 12.56
N TYR A 92 28.29 -14.34 13.63
CA TYR A 92 29.32 -14.00 14.62
C TYR A 92 28.79 -13.99 16.06
N PRO A 93 29.46 -14.70 17.00
CA PRO A 93 30.44 -15.75 16.76
C PRO A 93 29.85 -16.89 15.91
N ALA A 94 30.65 -17.82 15.41
CA ALA A 94 30.16 -18.93 14.57
C ALA A 94 29.07 -19.78 15.26
N THR A 95 29.08 -19.81 16.60
CA THR A 95 28.09 -20.49 17.45
C THR A 95 26.77 -19.74 17.64
N ASN A 96 26.67 -18.50 17.13
CA ASN A 96 25.47 -17.67 17.27
C ASN A 96 24.33 -18.20 16.39
N THR A 97 23.09 -17.92 16.78
CA THR A 97 21.89 -18.27 15.99
C THR A 97 21.55 -17.18 14.96
N TYR A 98 22.00 -15.94 15.19
CA TYR A 98 21.74 -14.79 14.34
C TYR A 98 22.64 -14.77 13.09
N TYR A 99 22.03 -14.61 11.92
CA TYR A 99 22.73 -14.39 10.64
C TYR A 99 23.01 -12.91 10.45
N LEU A 100 24.25 -12.58 10.06
CA LEU A 100 24.65 -11.21 9.79
C LEU A 100 23.91 -10.66 8.57
N ASN A 101 23.38 -9.44 8.73
CA ASN A 101 22.49 -8.81 7.79
C ASN A 101 23.23 -7.95 6.76
N TYR A 102 23.78 -8.60 5.73
CA TYR A 102 24.47 -7.91 4.64
C TYR A 102 23.55 -7.09 3.73
N GLU A 103 22.21 -7.25 3.80
CA GLU A 103 21.27 -6.38 3.07
C GLU A 103 21.40 -4.90 3.49
N SER A 104 21.87 -4.66 4.73
CA SER A 104 21.88 -3.33 5.34
C SER A 104 23.12 -2.48 5.06
N ILE A 105 24.06 -2.98 4.25
CA ILE A 105 25.28 -2.27 3.88
C ILE A 105 25.41 -2.15 2.36
N ASN A 106 26.28 -1.26 1.89
CA ASN A 106 26.69 -1.14 0.48
C ASN A 106 25.54 -1.06 -0.55
N ASN A 107 24.38 -0.53 -0.15
CA ASN A 107 23.15 -0.49 -0.97
C ASN A 107 22.64 -1.86 -1.46
N ASN A 108 23.04 -2.96 -0.80
CA ASN A 108 22.58 -4.32 -1.12
C ASN A 108 21.05 -4.48 -1.07
N ARG A 109 20.37 -3.59 -0.35
CA ARG A 109 18.90 -3.47 -0.32
C ARG A 109 18.26 -3.23 -1.69
N ASN A 110 19.00 -2.76 -2.71
CA ASN A 110 18.47 -2.60 -4.06
C ASN A 110 18.54 -3.91 -4.87
N GLU A 111 19.37 -4.87 -4.45
CA GLU A 111 19.63 -6.16 -5.11
C GLU A 111 18.77 -7.31 -4.53
N LYS A 112 17.60 -7.03 -3.94
CA LYS A 112 16.78 -7.99 -3.12
C LYS A 112 16.46 -9.33 -3.79
N ARG A 113 16.59 -9.43 -5.11
CA ARG A 113 16.26 -10.64 -5.89
C ARG A 113 17.48 -11.52 -6.16
N ASN A 114 18.70 -11.05 -5.88
CA ASN A 114 19.92 -11.77 -6.20
C ASN A 114 21.03 -11.55 -5.15
N TYR A 115 21.02 -12.32 -4.07
CA TYR A 115 22.08 -12.31 -3.03
C TYR A 115 23.48 -12.56 -3.59
N TRP A 116 23.58 -13.10 -4.81
CA TRP A 116 24.84 -13.32 -5.49
C TRP A 116 25.55 -12.01 -5.90
N ASN A 117 24.79 -10.91 -5.99
CA ASN A 117 25.28 -9.58 -6.36
C ASN A 117 25.65 -8.70 -5.16
N TYR A 118 25.47 -9.19 -3.92
CA TYR A 118 25.74 -8.38 -2.74
C TYR A 118 27.22 -8.04 -2.64
N ASP A 119 27.53 -6.79 -2.29
CA ASP A 119 28.86 -6.40 -1.85
C ASP A 119 29.00 -6.74 -0.36
N TYR A 120 29.77 -7.80 -0.08
CA TYR A 120 30.01 -8.33 1.26
C TYR A 120 31.17 -7.64 2.00
N LYS A 121 31.81 -6.62 1.41
CA LYS A 121 32.92 -5.91 2.06
C LYS A 121 32.41 -5.02 3.19
N VAL A 122 32.84 -5.29 4.40
CA VAL A 122 32.55 -4.45 5.56
C VAL A 122 33.65 -3.39 5.68
N THR A 123 33.39 -2.16 5.23
CA THR A 123 34.45 -1.14 5.06
C THR A 123 34.71 -0.33 6.32
N SER A 124 33.81 -0.37 7.30
CA SER A 124 33.91 0.40 8.54
C SER A 124 33.29 -0.34 9.73
N HIS A 125 33.60 0.12 10.94
CA HIS A 125 32.94 -0.35 12.16
C HIS A 125 31.44 0.03 12.17
N VAL A 126 31.06 1.13 11.49
CA VAL A 126 29.67 1.52 11.26
C VAL A 126 28.97 0.48 10.39
N ASP A 127 29.58 0.06 9.28
CA ASP A 127 29.04 -1.03 8.46
C ASP A 127 28.89 -2.29 9.30
N LEU A 128 29.94 -2.70 10.03
CA LEU A 128 29.88 -3.87 10.91
C LEU A 128 28.70 -3.82 11.87
N SER A 129 28.45 -2.66 12.46
CA SER A 129 27.36 -2.46 13.41
C SER A 129 25.98 -2.71 12.78
N LYS A 130 25.80 -2.38 11.50
CA LYS A 130 24.55 -2.59 10.74
C LYS A 130 24.25 -4.06 10.50
N LEU A 131 25.27 -4.92 10.40
CA LEU A 131 25.10 -6.36 10.20
C LEU A 131 24.39 -7.02 11.40
N PHE A 132 24.49 -6.44 12.59
CA PHE A 132 23.83 -6.93 13.80
C PHE A 132 22.41 -6.35 13.97
N LEU A 133 21.86 -5.65 12.99
CA LEU A 133 20.57 -4.97 13.11
C LEU A 133 19.59 -5.44 12.04
N LEU A 134 18.30 -5.28 12.35
CA LEU A 134 17.25 -5.46 11.34
C LEU A 134 17.32 -4.33 10.30
N PRO A 135 16.89 -4.56 9.04
CA PRO A 135 17.02 -3.57 7.97
C PRO A 135 16.39 -2.20 8.26
N ASN A 136 15.35 -2.15 9.09
CA ASN A 136 14.69 -0.91 9.51
C ASN A 136 15.44 -0.14 10.61
N MET A 137 16.33 -0.81 11.36
CA MET A 137 17.14 -0.22 12.43
C MET A 137 18.55 0.15 11.95
N ALA A 138 18.99 -0.39 10.83
CA ALA A 138 20.35 -0.23 10.31
C ALA A 138 20.57 1.07 9.51
N ASN A 139 19.66 2.03 9.63
CA ASN A 139 19.60 3.20 8.77
C ASN A 139 20.09 4.46 9.52
N TYR A 140 21.41 4.54 9.67
CA TYR A 140 22.13 5.65 10.29
C TYR A 140 23.48 5.83 9.56
N SER A 141 24.05 7.04 9.62
CA SER A 141 25.32 7.38 8.98
C SER A 141 26.53 7.09 9.87
N GLY A 142 26.35 7.11 11.18
CA GLY A 142 27.38 6.81 12.17
C GLY A 142 26.77 6.38 13.50
N ILE A 143 27.59 5.95 14.46
CA ILE A 143 27.15 5.71 15.85
C ILE A 143 27.08 7.05 16.59
N ASP A 144 26.31 7.96 16.01
CA ASP A 144 26.14 9.36 16.39
C ASP A 144 24.64 9.67 16.56
N GLU A 145 24.26 10.94 16.45
CA GLU A 145 22.88 11.40 16.55
C GLU A 145 21.90 10.69 15.60
N SER A 146 22.38 10.21 14.44
CA SER A 146 21.58 9.43 13.48
C SER A 146 21.26 8.01 13.97
N CYS A 147 21.99 7.48 14.96
CA CYS A 147 21.79 6.15 15.52
C CYS A 147 20.87 6.21 16.75
N ASP A 148 19.65 5.71 16.60
CA ASP A 148 18.60 5.80 17.61
C ASP A 148 18.74 4.75 18.74
N SER A 149 17.94 4.92 19.80
CA SER A 149 17.91 3.99 20.94
C SER A 149 17.62 2.54 20.55
N SER A 150 16.88 2.32 19.46
CA SER A 150 16.51 1.00 18.92
C SER A 150 17.71 0.25 18.36
N ALA A 151 18.52 0.94 17.55
CA ALA A 151 19.75 0.47 16.98
C ALA A 151 20.79 0.22 18.07
N LEU A 152 21.00 1.19 18.96
CA LEU A 152 21.96 1.08 20.08
C LEU A 152 21.67 -0.13 20.97
N LEU A 153 20.43 -0.29 21.45
CA LEU A 153 20.03 -1.45 22.25
C LEU A 153 20.12 -2.75 21.44
N GLY A 154 19.80 -2.69 20.14
CA GLY A 154 19.88 -3.84 19.23
C GLY A 154 21.31 -4.38 19.07
N MET A 155 22.29 -3.49 18.98
CA MET A 155 23.71 -3.83 18.91
C MET A 155 24.17 -4.52 20.19
N ILE A 156 23.88 -3.92 21.35
CA ILE A 156 24.27 -4.49 22.66
C ILE A 156 23.75 -5.92 22.80
N ILE A 157 22.48 -6.16 22.48
CA ILE A 157 21.86 -7.47 22.62
C ILE A 157 22.50 -8.52 21.68
N ARG A 158 22.90 -8.14 20.47
CA ARG A 158 23.33 -9.10 19.43
C ARG A 158 24.83 -9.31 19.34
N ILE A 159 25.63 -8.30 19.66
CA ILE A 159 27.09 -8.40 19.62
C ILE A 159 27.56 -9.16 20.88
N SER A 160 28.42 -10.15 20.68
CA SER A 160 28.92 -11.00 21.78
C SER A 160 29.97 -10.31 22.65
N SER A 161 30.63 -9.27 22.14
CA SER A 161 31.67 -8.52 22.86
C SER A 161 31.13 -7.72 24.05
N PHE A 162 29.81 -7.54 24.17
CA PHE A 162 29.21 -6.87 25.32
C PHE A 162 29.04 -7.81 26.52
N PRO A 163 29.26 -7.33 27.77
CA PRO A 163 29.09 -8.14 28.97
C PRO A 163 27.66 -8.69 29.12
N PRO A 164 27.46 -9.95 29.56
CA PRO A 164 26.14 -10.55 29.69
C PRO A 164 25.15 -9.74 30.54
N GLY A 165 25.62 -9.11 31.63
CA GLY A 165 24.80 -8.24 32.49
C GLY A 165 24.21 -7.05 31.74
N VAL A 166 25.04 -6.34 30.96
CA VAL A 166 24.62 -5.22 30.11
C VAL A 166 23.59 -5.67 29.08
N LYS A 167 23.78 -6.85 28.47
CA LYS A 167 22.87 -7.41 27.47
C LYS A 167 21.48 -7.68 28.04
N ILE A 168 21.42 -8.32 29.21
CA ILE A 168 20.16 -8.64 29.90
C ILE A 168 19.37 -7.37 30.23
N VAL A 169 20.05 -6.33 30.72
CA VAL A 169 19.36 -5.07 31.06
C VAL A 169 18.94 -4.31 29.80
N ALA A 170 19.78 -4.29 28.75
CA ALA A 170 19.43 -3.68 27.47
C ALA A 170 18.20 -4.33 26.81
N GLU A 171 18.07 -5.65 26.91
CA GLU A 171 16.88 -6.39 26.45
C GLU A 171 15.63 -5.95 27.23
N LYS A 172 15.70 -5.89 28.56
CA LYS A 172 14.60 -5.40 29.39
C LYS A 172 14.20 -3.95 29.07
N ILE A 173 15.16 -3.07 28.81
CA ILE A 173 14.87 -1.68 28.42
C ILE A 173 14.22 -1.63 27.04
N ARG A 174 14.72 -2.41 26.08
CA ARG A 174 14.15 -2.48 24.73
C ARG A 174 12.68 -2.93 24.77
N GLU A 175 12.40 -3.99 25.51
CA GLU A 175 11.06 -4.58 25.63
C GLU A 175 10.08 -3.71 26.43
N ASN A 176 10.48 -3.28 27.62
CA ASN A 176 9.55 -2.67 28.57
C ASN A 176 9.46 -1.15 28.46
N ILE A 177 10.49 -0.50 27.92
CA ILE A 177 10.56 0.97 27.83
C ILE A 177 10.48 1.41 26.37
N ARG A 178 11.50 1.12 25.56
CA ARG A 178 11.63 1.66 24.20
C ARG A 178 10.46 1.24 23.30
N ASN A 179 10.06 -0.04 23.33
CA ASN A 179 8.96 -0.52 22.49
C ASN A 179 7.61 0.06 22.91
N SER A 180 7.27 0.00 24.20
CA SER A 180 6.05 0.66 24.71
C SER A 180 6.04 2.17 24.43
N TRP A 181 7.20 2.82 24.45
CA TRP A 181 7.33 4.23 24.13
C TRP A 181 7.08 4.50 22.65
N ALA A 182 7.72 3.76 21.75
CA ALA A 182 7.57 3.91 20.31
C ALA A 182 6.16 3.60 19.78
N HIS A 183 5.40 2.74 20.48
CA HIS A 183 4.01 2.41 20.12
C HIS A 183 2.98 3.37 20.74
N CYS A 184 3.40 4.43 21.43
CA CYS A 184 2.51 5.44 22.01
C CYS A 184 1.38 4.86 22.88
N LYS A 185 1.64 3.77 23.60
CA LYS A 185 0.64 3.11 24.45
C LYS A 185 0.48 3.85 25.77
N PHE A 186 -0.11 5.05 25.74
CA PHE A 186 -0.17 5.97 26.87
C PHE A 186 -0.76 5.33 28.14
N GLY A 187 -1.81 4.51 28.00
CA GLY A 187 -2.44 3.80 29.13
C GLY A 187 -1.56 2.81 29.89
N GLU A 188 -0.39 2.43 29.35
CA GLU A 188 0.57 1.59 30.08
C GLU A 188 1.47 2.41 31.03
N TRP A 189 1.54 3.74 30.88
CA TRP A 189 2.45 4.63 31.62
C TRP A 189 1.87 5.04 32.97
N ASP A 190 1.46 4.05 33.74
CA ASP A 190 1.10 4.23 35.13
C ASP A 190 2.33 4.58 36.00
N ARG A 191 2.09 4.83 37.27
CA ARG A 191 3.16 5.18 38.22
C ARG A 191 4.19 4.05 38.38
N VAL A 192 3.77 2.79 38.29
CA VAL A 192 4.64 1.62 38.48
C VAL A 192 5.58 1.48 37.29
N LYS A 193 5.06 1.54 36.05
CA LYS A 193 5.87 1.49 34.83
C LYS A 193 6.81 2.67 34.74
N TYR A 194 6.36 3.87 35.10
CA TYR A 194 7.22 5.05 35.17
C TYR A 194 8.40 4.83 36.12
N THR A 195 8.15 4.44 37.37
CA THR A 195 9.23 4.17 38.35
C THR A 195 10.15 3.05 37.88
N ASN A 196 9.60 1.93 37.39
CA ASN A 196 10.38 0.81 36.89
C ASN A 196 11.27 1.19 35.71
N SER A 197 10.84 2.14 34.87
CA SER A 197 11.64 2.63 33.75
C SER A 197 12.94 3.27 34.23
N PHE A 198 12.88 4.12 35.26
CA PHE A 198 14.09 4.73 35.85
C PHE A 198 14.96 3.71 36.58
N VAL A 199 14.37 2.70 37.23
CA VAL A 199 15.12 1.60 37.85
C VAL A 199 15.91 0.82 36.81
N LEU A 200 15.28 0.44 35.70
CA LEU A 200 15.95 -0.27 34.60
C LEU A 200 17.04 0.57 33.94
N MET A 201 16.78 1.85 33.66
CA MET A 201 17.79 2.77 33.14
C MET A 201 18.97 2.93 34.11
N GLY A 202 18.72 3.02 35.41
CA GLY A 202 19.77 3.05 36.43
C GLY A 202 20.53 1.74 36.55
N GLN A 203 19.87 0.59 36.41
CA GLN A 203 20.53 -0.72 36.34
C GLN A 203 21.46 -0.81 35.14
N LEU A 204 21.04 -0.29 33.98
CA LEU A 204 21.90 -0.24 32.80
C LEU A 204 23.17 0.56 33.11
N VAL A 205 23.03 1.76 33.65
CA VAL A 205 24.16 2.62 34.05
C VAL A 205 25.10 1.94 35.05
N LYS A 206 24.58 1.07 35.92
CA LYS A 206 25.38 0.28 36.87
C LYS A 206 26.18 -0.84 36.18
N GLU A 207 25.56 -1.52 35.22
CA GLU A 207 26.20 -2.62 34.47
C GLU A 207 27.20 -2.12 33.43
N LEU A 208 27.02 -0.89 32.94
CA LEU A 208 28.02 -0.22 32.11
C LEU A 208 29.27 0.06 32.96
N ASP A 209 30.43 -0.37 32.46
CA ASP A 209 31.73 -0.17 33.10
C ASP A 209 32.20 1.29 32.98
N LEU A 210 31.44 2.20 33.60
CA LEU A 210 31.66 3.64 33.60
C LEU A 210 32.49 4.04 34.81
N GLY A 211 33.35 5.04 34.65
CA GLY A 211 34.05 5.67 35.78
C GLY A 211 33.08 6.30 36.78
N ASP A 212 33.45 6.31 38.07
CA ASP A 212 32.54 6.72 39.16
C ASP A 212 31.97 8.14 38.99
N SER A 213 32.77 9.08 38.46
CA SER A 213 32.31 10.45 38.19
C SER A 213 31.17 10.50 37.17
N GLU A 214 31.30 9.76 36.07
CA GLU A 214 30.27 9.73 35.02
C GLU A 214 29.04 8.95 35.48
N ARG A 215 29.24 7.81 36.14
CA ARG A 215 28.17 7.02 36.73
C ARG A 215 27.31 7.86 37.68
N ASN A 216 27.95 8.61 38.58
CA ASN A 216 27.27 9.48 39.55
C ASN A 216 26.54 10.64 38.87
N ARG A 217 27.13 11.25 37.82
CA ARG A 217 26.47 12.29 37.03
C ARG A 217 25.15 11.78 36.42
N ILE A 218 25.20 10.65 35.73
CA ILE A 218 24.02 10.06 35.07
C ILE A 218 22.98 9.64 36.10
N PHE A 219 23.37 9.05 37.23
CA PHE A 219 22.43 8.75 38.32
C PHE A 219 21.76 10.01 38.87
N GLY A 220 22.50 11.11 39.00
CA GLY A 220 21.96 12.40 39.42
C GLY A 220 20.92 12.94 38.44
N GLU A 221 21.20 12.88 37.14
CA GLU A 221 20.27 13.30 36.08
C GLU A 221 19.00 12.45 36.07
N LEU A 222 19.13 11.11 36.08
CA LEU A 222 17.99 10.19 36.12
C LEU A 222 17.15 10.39 37.39
N LYS A 223 17.77 10.59 38.56
CA LYS A 223 17.07 10.87 39.82
C LYS A 223 16.32 12.19 39.77
N THR A 224 16.93 13.21 39.17
CA THR A 224 16.33 14.54 39.00
C THR A 224 15.07 14.44 38.13
N TRP A 225 15.16 13.78 36.98
CA TRP A 225 14.01 13.56 36.11
C TRP A 225 12.94 12.66 36.73
N SER A 226 13.33 11.59 37.41
CA SER A 226 12.38 10.69 38.10
C SER A 226 11.55 11.44 39.15
N THR A 227 12.18 12.33 39.92
CA THR A 227 11.56 13.03 41.06
C THR A 227 10.84 14.32 40.64
N ASN A 228 11.44 15.09 39.74
CA ASN A 228 11.00 16.43 39.39
C ASN A 228 10.44 16.55 37.98
N GLY A 229 10.52 15.51 37.13
CA GLY A 229 10.06 15.54 35.74
C GLY A 229 8.61 16.03 35.61
N LEU A 230 7.68 15.47 36.41
CA LEU A 230 6.28 15.92 36.40
C LEU A 230 6.09 17.38 36.85
N LYS A 231 7.00 17.92 37.66
CA LYS A 231 7.00 19.34 38.06
C LYS A 231 7.60 20.22 36.96
N PHE A 232 8.60 19.72 36.23
CA PHE A 232 9.18 20.41 35.07
C PHE A 232 8.12 20.62 33.98
N MET A 233 7.27 19.61 33.76
CA MET A 233 6.12 19.69 32.84
C MET A 233 5.01 20.67 33.26
N LYS A 234 5.05 21.18 34.51
CA LYS A 234 4.06 22.13 35.07
C LYS A 234 4.60 23.55 35.21
N LYS A 235 5.87 23.81 34.85
CA LYS A 235 6.50 25.13 34.97
C LYS A 235 6.67 25.79 33.59
N LYS A 236 5.94 26.88 33.36
CA LYS A 236 5.97 27.74 32.16
C LYS A 236 7.38 28.17 31.71
N THR A 237 8.33 28.30 32.65
CA THR A 237 9.72 28.75 32.40
C THR A 237 10.71 27.62 32.04
N LEU A 238 10.45 26.36 32.40
CA LEU A 238 11.31 25.22 32.04
C LEU A 238 10.92 24.55 30.71
N GLY A 239 9.74 24.91 30.19
CA GLY A 239 9.27 24.45 28.89
C GLY A 239 10.14 24.93 27.73
N LEU A 240 10.94 25.99 27.89
CA LEU A 240 11.82 26.50 26.82
C LEU A 240 12.95 25.52 26.45
N GLU A 241 13.66 24.95 27.44
CA GLU A 241 14.74 23.98 27.19
C GLU A 241 14.19 22.66 26.63
N ILE A 242 13.05 22.19 27.17
CA ILE A 242 12.36 20.98 26.68
C ILE A 242 11.81 21.21 25.26
N VAL A 243 11.28 22.41 24.98
CA VAL A 243 10.81 22.78 23.64
C VAL A 243 11.97 22.91 22.66
N ASP A 244 13.13 23.43 23.08
CA ASP A 244 14.33 23.50 22.23
C ASP A 244 14.90 22.11 21.93
N GLU A 245 14.87 21.18 22.89
CA GLU A 245 15.28 19.79 22.68
C GLU A 245 14.29 19.02 21.79
N ILE A 246 12.97 19.19 22.02
CA ILE A 246 11.94 18.67 21.11
C ILE A 246 12.08 19.30 19.71
N ARG A 247 12.41 20.59 19.61
CA ARG A 247 12.60 21.30 18.34
C ARG A 247 13.83 20.79 17.60
N GLN A 248 14.95 20.54 18.28
CA GLN A 248 16.13 19.91 17.69
C GLN A 248 15.81 18.51 17.16
N HIS A 249 15.16 17.66 17.96
CA HIS A 249 14.76 16.32 17.53
C HIS A 249 13.78 16.36 16.35
N THR A 250 12.81 17.27 16.36
CA THR A 250 11.85 17.47 15.26
C THR A 250 12.55 18.01 14.00
N HIS A 251 13.58 18.85 14.16
CA HIS A 251 14.37 19.38 13.06
C HIS A 251 15.21 18.30 12.39
N VAL A 252 15.92 17.46 13.17
CA VAL A 252 16.67 16.30 12.66
C VAL A 252 15.75 15.31 11.94
N LEU A 253 14.57 15.04 12.49
CA LEU A 253 13.54 14.22 11.84
C LEU A 253 13.04 14.86 10.53
N SER A 254 12.80 16.17 10.52
CA SER A 254 12.38 16.91 9.33
C SER A 254 13.45 16.89 8.24
N GLU A 255 14.72 17.09 8.59
CA GLU A 255 15.83 17.02 7.64
C GLU A 255 15.98 15.60 7.09
N TYR A 256 15.93 14.58 7.94
CA TYR A 256 15.98 13.19 7.51
C TYR A 256 14.83 12.81 6.57
N VAL A 257 13.60 13.26 6.85
CA VAL A 257 12.44 13.09 5.96
C VAL A 257 12.66 13.83 4.64
N GLN A 258 13.19 15.06 4.68
CA GLN A 258 13.49 15.84 3.49
C GLN A 258 14.56 15.17 2.62
N THR A 259 15.65 14.68 3.22
CA THR A 259 16.69 13.91 2.53
C THR A 259 16.10 12.65 1.89
N ARG A 260 15.25 11.91 2.60
CA ARG A 260 14.57 10.72 2.05
C ARG A 260 13.63 11.04 0.91
N LEU A 261 12.88 12.15 0.99
CA LEU A 261 12.07 12.65 -0.11
C LEU A 261 12.94 12.96 -1.32
N THR A 262 14.08 13.62 -1.12
CA THR A 262 15.03 13.98 -2.20
C THR A 262 15.69 12.76 -2.83
N GLU A 263 16.11 11.77 -2.03
CA GLU A 263 16.64 10.48 -2.51
C GLU A 263 15.61 9.71 -3.32
N THR A 264 14.36 9.70 -2.86
CA THR A 264 13.23 9.05 -3.56
C THR A 264 12.95 9.76 -4.89
N ASP A 265 12.97 11.10 -4.89
CA ASP A 265 12.75 11.90 -6.09
C ASP A 265 13.87 11.69 -7.12
N ASN A 266 15.12 11.62 -6.68
CA ASN A 266 16.27 11.30 -7.55
C ASN A 266 16.18 9.88 -8.13
N GLN A 267 15.74 8.89 -7.34
CA GLN A 267 15.50 7.54 -7.84
C GLN A 267 14.37 7.51 -8.87
N PHE A 268 13.29 8.27 -8.62
CA PHE A 268 12.18 8.40 -9.57
C PHE A 268 12.66 9.03 -10.89
N HIS A 269 13.48 10.08 -10.84
CA HIS A 269 14.07 10.70 -12.03
C HIS A 269 15.00 9.74 -12.80
N SER A 270 15.81 8.93 -12.11
CA SER A 270 16.68 7.93 -12.75
C SER A 270 15.85 6.86 -13.48
N VAL A 271 14.85 6.29 -12.81
CA VAL A 271 13.95 5.29 -13.40
C VAL A 271 13.15 5.88 -14.56
N HIS A 272 12.70 7.13 -14.43
CA HIS A 272 11.98 7.83 -15.49
C HIS A 272 12.86 8.04 -16.73
N LYS A 273 14.15 8.38 -16.54
CA LYS A 273 15.12 8.49 -17.63
C LYS A 273 15.35 7.15 -18.32
N GLU A 274 15.57 6.07 -17.56
CA GLU A 274 15.75 4.72 -18.12
C GLU A 274 14.53 4.24 -18.91
N LEU A 275 13.31 4.53 -18.40
CA LEU A 275 12.07 4.24 -19.11
C LEU A 275 11.96 5.00 -20.43
N LYS A 276 12.39 6.26 -20.47
CA LYS A 276 12.37 7.09 -21.67
C LYS A 276 13.38 6.61 -22.71
N ASP A 277 14.58 6.23 -22.28
CA ASP A 277 15.61 5.65 -23.16
C ASP A 277 15.14 4.30 -23.74
N LEU A 278 14.45 3.47 -22.93
CA LEU A 278 13.84 2.23 -23.39
C LEU A 278 12.69 2.48 -24.39
N GLU A 279 11.85 3.48 -24.14
CA GLU A 279 10.76 3.88 -25.04
C GLU A 279 11.29 4.30 -26.42
N SER A 280 12.33 5.15 -26.44
CA SER A 280 12.98 5.55 -27.70
C SER A 280 13.58 4.35 -28.45
N GLY A 281 14.25 3.43 -27.74
CA GLY A 281 14.80 2.21 -28.35
C GLY A 281 13.72 1.24 -28.87
N LEU A 282 12.53 1.24 -28.28
CA LEU A 282 11.38 0.47 -28.78
C LEU A 282 10.74 1.14 -30.00
N GLN A 283 10.62 2.47 -30.03
CA GLN A 283 10.12 3.22 -31.18
C GLN A 283 11.00 2.98 -32.42
N GLU A 284 12.33 3.06 -32.29
CA GLU A 284 13.26 2.78 -33.39
C GLU A 284 13.12 1.33 -33.92
N ARG A 285 12.87 0.37 -33.04
CA ARG A 285 12.61 -1.03 -33.43
C ARG A 285 11.27 -1.19 -34.15
N ILE A 286 10.23 -0.48 -33.71
CA ILE A 286 8.92 -0.48 -34.36
C ILE A 286 9.05 0.10 -35.77
N GLU A 287 9.70 1.25 -35.94
CA GLU A 287 9.93 1.86 -37.26
C GLU A 287 10.73 0.94 -38.21
N ASN A 288 11.74 0.24 -37.67
CA ASN A 288 12.50 -0.76 -38.42
C ASN A 288 11.66 -2.00 -38.80
N LEU A 289 10.71 -2.41 -37.96
CA LEU A 289 9.81 -3.52 -38.27
C LEU A 289 8.72 -3.10 -39.27
N GLU A 290 8.20 -1.88 -39.15
CA GLU A 290 7.24 -1.31 -40.08
C GLU A 290 7.83 -1.14 -41.49
N SER A 291 9.09 -0.69 -41.59
CA SER A 291 9.77 -0.60 -42.89
C SER A 291 9.98 -1.97 -43.53
N LYS A 292 10.42 -2.98 -42.76
CA LYS A 292 10.53 -4.37 -43.23
C LYS A 292 9.18 -4.99 -43.60
N THR A 293 8.13 -4.69 -42.85
CA THR A 293 6.77 -5.17 -43.14
C THR A 293 6.26 -4.56 -44.45
N LYS A 294 6.54 -3.28 -44.69
CA LYS A 294 6.19 -2.59 -45.93
C LYS A 294 6.93 -3.18 -47.14
N GLU A 295 8.22 -3.50 -46.98
CA GLU A 295 9.00 -4.20 -48.01
C GLU A 295 8.43 -5.59 -48.31
N GLN A 296 8.03 -6.34 -47.28
CA GLN A 296 7.35 -7.63 -47.44
C GLN A 296 5.96 -7.48 -48.08
N ASP A 297 5.20 -6.45 -47.75
CA ASP A 297 3.90 -6.18 -48.35
C ASP A 297 4.02 -5.83 -49.83
N ASP A 298 5.06 -5.09 -50.23
CA ASP A 298 5.34 -4.81 -51.65
C ASP A 298 5.74 -6.08 -52.41
N ILE A 299 6.53 -6.97 -51.79
CA ILE A 299 6.84 -8.31 -52.35
C ILE A 299 5.55 -9.14 -52.48
N ILE A 300 4.72 -9.19 -51.45
CA ILE A 300 3.43 -9.91 -51.45
C ILE A 300 2.49 -9.32 -52.49
N LYS A 301 2.49 -8.00 -52.69
CA LYS A 301 1.67 -7.32 -53.71
C LYS A 301 2.11 -7.67 -55.13
N ASN A 302 3.42 -7.77 -55.36
CA ASN A 302 3.97 -8.22 -56.63
C ASN A 302 3.65 -9.71 -56.90
N LEU A 303 3.80 -10.58 -55.89
CA LEU A 303 3.41 -11.99 -55.98
C LEU A 303 1.90 -12.17 -56.17
N LYS A 304 1.07 -11.35 -55.50
CA LYS A 304 -0.39 -11.34 -55.68
C LYS A 304 -0.81 -10.83 -57.06
N LYS A 305 -0.02 -9.95 -57.68
CA LYS A 305 -0.24 -9.49 -59.05
C LYS A 305 0.05 -10.61 -60.06
N GLU A 306 1.11 -11.39 -59.86
CA GLU A 306 1.41 -12.60 -60.63
C GLU A 306 0.34 -13.70 -60.43
N VAL A 307 -0.22 -13.81 -59.23
CA VAL A 307 -1.30 -14.77 -58.94
C VAL A 307 -2.66 -14.31 -59.48
N ARG A 308 -2.94 -13.00 -59.54
CA ARG A 308 -4.21 -12.43 -60.07
C ARG A 308 -4.38 -12.56 -61.58
N GLU A 309 -3.33 -12.87 -62.33
CA GLU A 309 -3.48 -13.29 -63.73
C GLU A 309 -4.04 -14.72 -63.87
N LYS A 310 -4.33 -15.41 -62.75
CA LYS A 310 -5.00 -16.71 -62.73
C LYS A 310 -6.16 -16.74 -61.71
N LYS A 311 -7.38 -16.57 -62.24
CA LYS A 311 -8.72 -16.87 -61.67
C LYS A 311 -9.39 -15.83 -60.75
N VAL A 312 -10.73 -15.90 -60.79
CA VAL A 312 -11.79 -14.88 -60.66
C VAL A 312 -12.64 -15.12 -59.39
N GLU A 313 -13.26 -14.03 -58.89
CA GLU A 313 -14.45 -13.91 -57.99
C GLU A 313 -14.32 -14.46 -56.53
N ASP A 314 -14.88 -13.88 -55.46
CA ASP A 314 -15.84 -12.79 -55.23
C ASP A 314 -15.92 -12.39 -53.73
N HIS A 315 -16.58 -11.27 -53.44
CA HIS A 315 -17.22 -10.81 -52.18
C HIS A 315 -16.41 -10.44 -50.90
N ASN A 316 -16.40 -9.13 -50.65
CA ASN A 316 -16.33 -8.42 -49.35
C ASN A 316 -17.79 -8.28 -48.81
N PRO A 317 -18.16 -7.89 -47.54
CA PRO A 317 -17.51 -6.80 -46.81
C PRO A 317 -17.54 -6.69 -45.26
N LYS A 318 -16.62 -5.82 -44.79
CA LYS A 318 -16.76 -4.74 -43.79
C LYS A 318 -16.85 -5.02 -42.27
N HIS A 319 -15.80 -4.51 -41.60
CA HIS A 319 -15.79 -3.44 -40.58
C HIS A 319 -16.41 -3.68 -39.19
N ILE A 320 -15.55 -3.57 -38.17
CA ILE A 320 -15.90 -3.17 -36.80
C ILE A 320 -14.92 -2.05 -36.42
N PRO A 321 -15.37 -0.90 -35.88
CA PRO A 321 -14.50 0.03 -35.20
C PRO A 321 -14.67 -0.06 -33.67
N ASP A 322 -13.59 0.39 -33.03
CA ASP A 322 -13.52 1.05 -31.73
C ASP A 322 -13.10 0.31 -30.45
N SER A 323 -12.17 1.01 -29.82
CA SER A 323 -11.31 0.74 -28.69
C SER A 323 -12.08 0.66 -27.36
N PRO A 324 -11.57 -0.06 -26.33
CA PRO A 324 -12.30 -0.26 -25.08
C PRO A 324 -12.27 1.00 -24.19
N VAL A 325 -13.45 1.57 -23.95
CA VAL A 325 -13.71 2.55 -22.89
C VAL A 325 -13.58 1.87 -21.52
N SER A 326 -12.92 2.57 -20.59
CA SER A 326 -12.66 2.19 -19.19
C SER A 326 -13.88 1.59 -18.46
N ALA A 327 -13.72 0.39 -17.91
CA ALA A 327 -14.78 -0.41 -17.29
C ALA A 327 -15.33 0.11 -15.94
N LYS A 328 -14.86 1.26 -15.41
CA LYS A 328 -15.28 1.81 -14.11
C LYS A 328 -16.45 2.82 -14.18
N ASP A 329 -16.82 3.31 -15.37
CA ASP A 329 -17.88 4.32 -15.53
C ASP A 329 -19.32 3.75 -15.58
N ASN A 330 -19.49 2.43 -15.46
CA ASN A 330 -20.78 1.75 -15.64
C ASN A 330 -21.34 1.06 -14.37
N GLU A 331 -20.93 1.52 -13.18
CA GLU A 331 -21.35 0.98 -11.87
C GLU A 331 -21.98 2.07 -10.97
N ILE A 332 -23.12 1.78 -10.34
CA ILE A 332 -23.76 2.59 -9.30
C ILE A 332 -23.57 1.89 -7.95
N ARG A 333 -23.16 2.63 -6.92
CA ARG A 333 -22.87 2.12 -5.57
C ARG A 333 -23.77 2.80 -4.55
N ILE A 334 -24.51 2.01 -3.79
CA ILE A 334 -25.53 2.46 -2.84
C ILE A 334 -25.18 1.91 -1.46
N VAL A 335 -25.19 2.77 -0.44
CA VAL A 335 -25.01 2.36 0.97
C VAL A 335 -26.30 2.61 1.73
N LEU A 336 -26.78 1.63 2.48
CA LEU A 336 -27.95 1.76 3.34
C LEU A 336 -27.48 2.08 4.77
N ILE A 337 -27.95 3.18 5.35
CA ILE A 337 -27.64 3.62 6.71
C ILE A 337 -28.92 3.90 7.50
N GLY A 338 -28.86 3.82 8.82
CA GLY A 338 -30.02 4.04 9.70
C GLY A 338 -30.03 3.13 10.91
N ARG A 339 -30.95 3.39 11.85
CA ARG A 339 -31.12 2.61 13.08
C ARG A 339 -31.49 1.14 12.79
N THR A 340 -31.15 0.25 13.72
CA THR A 340 -31.63 -1.14 13.73
C THR A 340 -33.16 -1.17 13.77
N GLY A 341 -33.78 -2.10 13.05
CA GLY A 341 -35.24 -2.26 13.03
C GLY A 341 -36.02 -1.36 12.05
N HIS A 342 -35.40 -0.36 11.41
CA HIS A 342 -36.07 0.49 10.41
C HIS A 342 -36.18 -0.12 9.01
N GLY A 343 -35.74 -1.36 8.83
CA GLY A 343 -35.93 -2.09 7.59
C GLY A 343 -34.88 -1.86 6.51
N LYS A 344 -33.63 -1.49 6.87
CA LYS A 344 -32.50 -1.36 5.93
C LYS A 344 -32.36 -2.58 5.01
N SER A 345 -32.18 -3.76 5.59
CA SER A 345 -32.03 -5.02 4.86
C SER A 345 -33.25 -5.33 3.98
N ALA A 346 -34.46 -5.04 4.47
CA ALA A 346 -35.70 -5.24 3.72
C ALA A 346 -35.79 -4.29 2.51
N THR A 347 -35.42 -3.01 2.67
CA THR A 347 -35.31 -2.04 1.57
C THR A 347 -34.24 -2.47 0.57
N GLY A 348 -33.10 -2.98 1.04
CA GLY A 348 -32.07 -3.57 0.18
C GLY A 348 -32.60 -4.73 -0.67
N ASN A 349 -33.37 -5.64 -0.08
CA ASN A 349 -34.02 -6.75 -0.80
C ASN A 349 -35.08 -6.25 -1.80
N SER A 350 -35.87 -5.24 -1.44
CA SER A 350 -36.84 -4.62 -2.36
C SER A 350 -36.14 -4.04 -3.60
N LEU A 351 -34.99 -3.37 -3.41
CA LEU A 351 -34.19 -2.80 -4.50
C LEU A 351 -33.48 -3.86 -5.35
N LEU A 352 -32.97 -4.93 -4.74
CA LEU A 352 -32.32 -6.05 -5.45
C LEU A 352 -33.32 -6.89 -6.26
N GLY A 353 -34.57 -6.94 -5.81
CA GLY A 353 -35.61 -7.77 -6.41
C GLY A 353 -35.65 -9.20 -5.87
N ASP A 354 -34.68 -9.60 -5.05
CA ASP A 354 -34.52 -10.93 -4.45
C ASP A 354 -34.10 -10.83 -2.97
N ILE A 355 -34.27 -11.92 -2.20
CA ILE A 355 -33.90 -12.00 -0.78
C ILE A 355 -32.39 -12.28 -0.68
N HIS A 356 -31.61 -11.21 -0.58
CA HIS A 356 -30.15 -11.28 -0.48
C HIS A 356 -29.63 -10.95 0.92
N PHE A 357 -30.33 -10.08 1.64
CA PHE A 357 -30.05 -9.72 3.03
C PHE A 357 -31.04 -10.41 3.96
N GLN A 358 -30.56 -10.96 5.08
CA GLN A 358 -31.45 -11.53 6.10
C GLN A 358 -32.25 -10.40 6.76
N SER A 359 -33.57 -10.40 6.56
CA SER A 359 -34.50 -9.46 7.20
C SER A 359 -35.52 -10.26 8.01
N GLN A 360 -35.42 -10.22 9.34
CA GLN A 360 -36.38 -10.82 10.27
C GLN A 360 -36.84 -9.78 11.30
N MET A 361 -38.09 -9.87 11.73
CA MET A 361 -38.61 -9.13 12.88
C MET A 361 -37.98 -9.72 14.15
N SER A 362 -36.96 -9.06 14.70
CA SER A 362 -36.27 -9.47 15.93
C SER A 362 -36.16 -8.28 16.88
N THR A 363 -36.11 -8.56 18.18
CA THR A 363 -35.79 -7.56 19.22
C THR A 363 -34.28 -7.27 19.32
N THR A 364 -33.45 -8.05 18.63
CA THR A 364 -31.99 -7.90 18.55
C THR A 364 -31.53 -7.64 17.11
N SER A 365 -30.33 -7.07 16.94
CA SER A 365 -29.75 -6.82 15.62
C SER A 365 -29.55 -8.11 14.83
N VAL A 366 -30.20 -8.24 13.67
CA VAL A 366 -30.05 -9.40 12.78
C VAL A 366 -28.82 -9.24 11.86
N THR A 367 -28.39 -8.00 11.61
CA THR A 367 -27.26 -7.67 10.73
C THR A 367 -26.07 -7.18 11.55
N GLU A 368 -25.20 -8.10 11.94
CA GLU A 368 -23.99 -7.80 12.71
C GLU A 368 -22.80 -7.32 11.85
N LYS A 369 -22.86 -7.54 10.53
CA LYS A 369 -21.76 -7.25 9.58
C LYS A 369 -22.27 -6.62 8.29
N CYS A 370 -21.47 -5.76 7.67
CA CYS A 370 -21.72 -5.21 6.34
C CYS A 370 -21.89 -6.34 5.32
N LYS A 371 -22.99 -6.31 4.56
CA LYS A 371 -23.29 -7.27 3.49
C LYS A 371 -23.43 -6.54 2.16
N ARG A 372 -22.90 -7.12 1.10
CA ARG A 372 -22.95 -6.56 -0.25
C ARG A 372 -23.82 -7.41 -1.17
N GLY A 373 -24.73 -6.79 -1.91
CA GLY A 373 -25.51 -7.39 -2.99
C GLY A 373 -25.27 -6.65 -4.30
N GLU A 374 -25.35 -7.35 -5.42
CA GLU A 374 -25.18 -6.75 -6.76
C GLU A 374 -26.20 -7.28 -7.77
N PHE A 375 -26.60 -6.41 -8.70
CA PHE A 375 -27.49 -6.75 -9.79
C PHE A 375 -27.24 -5.86 -11.00
N LYS A 376 -27.82 -6.19 -12.15
CA LYS A 376 -27.78 -5.33 -13.35
C LYS A 376 -29.14 -4.68 -13.57
N ARG A 377 -29.14 -3.37 -13.81
CA ARG A 377 -30.35 -2.60 -14.13
C ARG A 377 -30.07 -1.67 -15.31
N LYS A 378 -30.86 -1.77 -16.38
CA LYS A 378 -30.71 -0.99 -17.62
C LYS A 378 -29.26 -1.00 -18.17
N GLY A 379 -28.60 -2.16 -18.12
CA GLY A 379 -27.21 -2.33 -18.59
C GLY A 379 -26.12 -1.81 -17.66
N LYS A 380 -26.48 -1.17 -16.54
CA LYS A 380 -25.54 -0.72 -15.50
C LYS A 380 -25.45 -1.72 -14.36
N LYS A 381 -24.25 -1.89 -13.79
CA LYS A 381 -24.08 -2.66 -12.56
C LYS A 381 -24.53 -1.81 -11.37
N VAL A 382 -25.34 -2.36 -10.48
CA VAL A 382 -25.74 -1.71 -9.22
C VAL A 382 -25.24 -2.55 -8.07
N VAL A 383 -24.56 -1.91 -7.13
CA VAL A 383 -24.02 -2.50 -5.90
C VAL A 383 -24.73 -1.86 -4.73
N ILE A 384 -25.27 -2.67 -3.82
CA ILE A 384 -25.92 -2.23 -2.59
C ILE A 384 -25.14 -2.82 -1.42
N VAL A 385 -24.75 -1.98 -0.47
CA VAL A 385 -24.12 -2.38 0.80
C VAL A 385 -25.10 -2.08 1.93
N ASP A 386 -25.55 -3.15 2.60
CA ASP A 386 -26.31 -3.09 3.83
C ASP A 386 -25.35 -2.99 5.02
N THR A 387 -25.60 -2.03 5.91
CA THR A 387 -24.74 -1.75 7.07
C THR A 387 -25.42 -2.15 8.38
N PRO A 388 -24.66 -2.54 9.41
CA PRO A 388 -25.19 -2.69 10.77
C PRO A 388 -25.82 -1.40 11.29
N GLY A 389 -26.67 -1.49 12.32
CA GLY A 389 -27.18 -0.30 13.00
C GLY A 389 -26.06 0.47 13.70
N LEU A 390 -25.86 1.73 13.31
CA LEU A 390 -24.78 2.58 13.85
C LEU A 390 -24.96 2.94 15.35
N PHE A 391 -26.16 2.72 15.91
CA PHE A 391 -26.55 3.08 17.28
C PHE A 391 -27.21 1.91 18.02
N ASP A 392 -26.83 0.69 17.70
CA ASP A 392 -27.27 -0.46 18.51
C ASP A 392 -26.63 -0.37 19.90
N THR A 393 -27.45 -0.17 20.95
CA THR A 393 -26.98 -0.01 22.34
C THR A 393 -26.19 -1.20 22.88
N GLU A 394 -26.27 -2.34 22.20
CA GLU A 394 -25.57 -3.58 22.54
C GLU A 394 -24.20 -3.72 21.85
N THR A 395 -23.84 -2.82 20.92
CA THR A 395 -22.61 -2.93 20.11
C THR A 395 -21.53 -1.94 20.57
N THR A 396 -20.28 -2.39 20.69
CA THR A 396 -19.15 -1.51 21.08
C THR A 396 -18.76 -0.52 19.96
N ASN A 397 -18.25 0.66 20.33
CA ASN A 397 -17.75 1.67 19.38
C ASN A 397 -16.65 1.13 18.44
N GLU A 398 -15.88 0.13 18.87
CA GLU A 398 -14.86 -0.52 18.04
C GLU A 398 -15.48 -1.36 16.92
N THR A 399 -16.52 -2.14 17.22
CA THR A 399 -17.23 -2.95 16.22
C THR A 399 -17.89 -2.06 15.16
N VAL A 400 -18.52 -0.95 15.58
CA VAL A 400 -19.13 0.03 14.66
C VAL A 400 -18.09 0.63 13.72
N THR A 401 -16.94 1.03 14.25
CA THR A 401 -15.83 1.58 13.47
C THR A 401 -15.31 0.58 12.43
N LYS A 402 -15.12 -0.69 12.83
CA LYS A 402 -14.68 -1.76 11.92
C LYS A 402 -15.63 -1.99 10.76
N GLU A 403 -16.94 -1.94 11.01
CA GLU A 403 -17.94 -2.14 9.96
C GLU A 403 -18.06 -0.93 9.03
N ILE A 404 -17.85 0.29 9.53
CA ILE A 404 -17.71 1.50 8.69
C ILE A 404 -16.50 1.38 7.76
N ILE A 405 -15.35 0.94 8.29
CA ILE A 405 -14.14 0.68 7.51
C ILE A 405 -14.39 -0.33 6.38
N LYS A 406 -15.05 -1.44 6.69
CA LYS A 406 -15.42 -2.44 5.68
C LYS A 406 -16.34 -1.87 4.63
N CYS A 407 -17.33 -1.07 5.04
CA CYS A 407 -18.24 -0.39 4.10
C CYS A 407 -17.46 0.50 3.13
N ILE A 408 -16.52 1.32 3.62
CA ILE A 408 -15.67 2.20 2.79
C ILE A 408 -14.90 1.36 1.75
N GLY A 409 -14.31 0.24 2.16
CA GLY A 409 -13.62 -0.67 1.24
C GLY A 409 -14.54 -1.28 0.19
N MET A 410 -15.77 -1.66 0.56
CA MET A 410 -16.75 -2.25 -0.36
C MET A 410 -17.32 -1.24 -1.37
N THR A 411 -17.32 0.05 -1.03
CA THR A 411 -17.90 1.11 -1.87
C THR A 411 -16.89 2.05 -2.49
N SER A 412 -15.58 1.81 -2.32
CA SER A 412 -14.50 2.57 -2.96
C SER A 412 -14.63 2.57 -4.49
N PRO A 413 -14.37 3.69 -5.21
CA PRO A 413 -13.81 4.98 -4.75
C PRO A 413 -14.78 5.88 -3.97
N GLY A 414 -16.00 5.40 -3.74
CA GLY A 414 -17.02 6.00 -2.89
C GLY A 414 -18.43 5.75 -3.41
N PRO A 415 -19.46 5.87 -2.57
CA PRO A 415 -20.84 5.60 -2.96
C PRO A 415 -21.39 6.72 -3.84
N HIS A 416 -22.21 6.33 -4.80
CA HIS A 416 -23.00 7.28 -5.60
C HIS A 416 -24.20 7.78 -4.80
N VAL A 417 -24.76 6.89 -3.98
CA VAL A 417 -25.98 7.11 -3.20
C VAL A 417 -25.78 6.61 -1.79
N MET A 418 -26.19 7.42 -0.83
CA MET A 418 -26.34 7.04 0.57
C MET A 418 -27.82 7.12 0.92
N VAL A 419 -28.36 6.03 1.45
CA VAL A 419 -29.79 5.90 1.74
C VAL A 419 -29.98 5.90 3.24
N LEU A 420 -30.55 6.98 3.78
CA LEU A 420 -30.97 7.03 5.16
C LEU A 420 -32.35 6.39 5.30
N VAL A 421 -32.41 5.23 5.94
CA VAL A 421 -33.64 4.47 6.14
C VAL A 421 -34.26 4.85 7.49
N VAL A 422 -35.48 5.38 7.41
CA VAL A 422 -36.28 5.88 8.54
C VAL A 422 -37.62 5.15 8.52
N SER A 423 -38.11 4.69 9.67
CA SER A 423 -39.48 4.15 9.74
C SER A 423 -40.48 5.31 9.80
N LEU A 424 -41.63 5.18 9.15
CA LEU A 424 -42.75 6.09 9.42
C LEU A 424 -43.12 6.04 10.92
N GLY A 425 -43.44 7.20 11.49
CA GLY A 425 -43.62 7.39 12.93
C GLY A 425 -42.70 8.46 13.54
N ARG A 426 -42.44 8.35 14.85
CA ARG A 426 -41.65 9.36 15.56
C ARG A 426 -40.18 9.32 15.13
N PHE A 427 -39.66 10.47 14.71
CA PHE A 427 -38.22 10.68 14.56
C PHE A 427 -37.58 10.82 15.94
N THR A 428 -36.83 9.79 16.32
CA THR A 428 -36.22 9.61 17.63
C THR A 428 -34.86 10.29 17.72
N ARG A 429 -34.43 10.57 18.95
CA ARG A 429 -33.09 11.12 19.23
C ARG A 429 -31.97 10.22 18.68
N GLU A 430 -32.13 8.90 18.74
CA GLU A 430 -31.17 7.94 18.19
C GLU A 430 -30.97 8.09 16.68
N GLU A 431 -32.03 8.44 15.94
CA GLU A 431 -31.93 8.69 14.50
C GLU A 431 -31.21 10.01 14.20
N GLN A 432 -31.42 11.04 15.02
CA GLN A 432 -30.67 12.29 14.93
C GLN A 432 -29.18 12.07 15.19
N GLU A 433 -28.86 11.29 16.22
CA GLU A 433 -27.48 10.93 16.56
C GLU A 433 -26.84 10.07 15.45
N THR A 434 -27.61 9.18 14.82
CA THR A 434 -27.20 8.44 13.61
C THR A 434 -26.74 9.35 12.49
N VAL A 435 -27.56 10.34 12.15
CA VAL A 435 -27.22 11.30 11.08
C VAL A 435 -26.03 12.17 11.49
N LYS A 436 -25.99 12.68 12.73
CA LYS A 436 -24.86 13.51 13.21
C LYS A 436 -23.53 12.76 13.16
N HIS A 437 -23.49 11.53 13.64
CA HIS A 437 -22.28 10.73 13.63
C HIS A 437 -21.77 10.46 12.21
N PHE A 438 -22.69 10.16 11.30
CA PHE A 438 -22.36 9.93 9.90
C PHE A 438 -21.84 11.21 9.23
N VAL A 439 -22.44 12.38 9.53
CA VAL A 439 -21.95 13.68 9.04
C VAL A 439 -20.60 14.05 9.64
N ASN A 440 -20.31 13.69 10.89
CA ASN A 440 -18.99 13.94 11.47
C ASN A 440 -17.90 13.13 10.72
N LEU A 441 -18.19 11.87 10.37
CA LEU A 441 -17.24 11.00 9.66
C LEU A 441 -17.06 11.34 8.17
N PHE A 442 -18.15 11.73 7.51
CA PHE A 442 -18.17 11.95 6.05
C PHE A 442 -18.27 13.44 5.66
N GLY A 443 -18.35 14.34 6.63
CA GLY A 443 -18.54 15.77 6.41
C GLY A 443 -19.92 16.13 5.84
N GLU A 444 -20.24 17.44 5.85
CA GLU A 444 -21.53 17.98 5.38
C GLU A 444 -21.83 17.69 3.90
N ASN A 445 -20.80 17.48 3.06
CA ASN A 445 -21.00 17.20 1.63
C ASN A 445 -21.74 15.88 1.36
N VAL A 446 -21.83 15.00 2.37
CA VAL A 446 -22.53 13.73 2.30
C VAL A 446 -24.01 13.88 1.92
N PHE A 447 -24.66 14.98 2.33
CA PHE A 447 -26.07 15.24 2.05
C PHE A 447 -26.37 15.39 0.56
N ARG A 448 -25.38 15.81 -0.25
CA ARG A 448 -25.51 15.92 -1.72
C ARG A 448 -25.70 14.56 -2.41
N HIS A 449 -25.30 13.49 -1.73
CA HIS A 449 -25.42 12.11 -2.21
C HIS A 449 -26.47 11.32 -1.42
N MET A 450 -27.25 11.98 -0.56
CA MET A 450 -28.18 11.32 0.35
C MET A 450 -29.63 11.36 -0.15
N ILE A 451 -30.33 10.22 0.01
CA ILE A 451 -31.76 10.05 -0.19
C ILE A 451 -32.36 9.51 1.11
N VAL A 452 -33.49 10.05 1.56
CA VAL A 452 -34.21 9.53 2.73
C VAL A 452 -35.30 8.55 2.28
N VAL A 453 -35.26 7.31 2.77
CA VAL A 453 -36.30 6.31 2.50
C VAL A 453 -37.13 6.08 3.74
N PHE A 454 -38.44 6.33 3.63
CA PHE A 454 -39.42 6.07 4.66
C PHE A 454 -40.00 4.66 4.49
N THR A 455 -39.81 3.77 5.46
CA THR A 455 -40.40 2.43 5.44
C THR A 455 -41.80 2.42 6.08
N ARG A 456 -42.57 1.36 5.85
CA ARG A 456 -43.97 1.19 6.28
C ARG A 456 -44.97 2.10 5.57
N LYS A 457 -44.78 2.32 4.27
CA LYS A 457 -45.66 3.17 3.42
C LYS A 457 -47.16 2.81 3.55
N ASP A 458 -47.51 1.58 3.90
CA ASP A 458 -48.89 1.16 4.16
C ASP A 458 -49.57 1.96 5.29
N GLU A 459 -48.81 2.50 6.26
CA GLU A 459 -49.34 3.36 7.33
C GLU A 459 -49.87 4.71 6.79
N LEU A 460 -49.28 5.23 5.71
CA LEU A 460 -49.76 6.43 5.03
C LEU A 460 -51.12 6.18 4.37
N SER A 461 -51.26 5.03 3.70
CA SER A 461 -52.51 4.62 3.05
C SER A 461 -53.63 4.42 4.08
N LYS A 462 -53.34 3.82 5.23
CA LYS A 462 -54.31 3.68 6.35
C LYS A 462 -54.79 5.03 6.88
N SER A 463 -53.96 6.06 6.76
CA SER A 463 -54.23 7.40 7.27
C SER A 463 -54.71 8.39 6.20
N ASN A 464 -54.88 7.94 4.94
CA ASN A 464 -55.18 8.78 3.77
C ASN A 464 -54.24 9.98 3.60
N LEU A 465 -52.95 9.80 3.91
CA LEU A 465 -51.92 10.83 3.78
C LEU A 465 -50.97 10.52 2.64
N SER A 466 -50.50 11.55 1.93
CA SER A 466 -49.33 11.42 1.05
C SER A 466 -48.03 11.53 1.86
N ILE A 467 -46.91 11.09 1.28
CA ILE A 467 -45.61 11.22 1.96
C ILE A 467 -45.19 12.70 2.08
N GLU A 468 -45.55 13.54 1.11
CA GLU A 468 -45.32 14.99 1.12
C GLU A 468 -46.08 15.64 2.28
N GLN A 469 -47.36 15.32 2.45
CA GLN A 469 -48.18 15.82 3.57
C GLN A 469 -47.64 15.38 4.93
N TYR A 470 -47.15 14.14 5.03
CA TYR A 470 -46.51 13.64 6.24
C TYR A 470 -45.23 14.42 6.57
N VAL A 471 -44.37 14.70 5.59
CA VAL A 471 -43.15 15.48 5.77
C VAL A 471 -43.45 16.93 6.18
N GLU A 472 -44.48 17.54 5.58
CA GLU A 472 -44.91 18.91 5.93
C GLU A 472 -45.38 19.04 7.39
N THR A 473 -45.95 17.99 7.96
CA THR A 473 -46.44 17.96 9.35
C THR A 473 -45.43 17.39 10.34
N SER A 474 -44.26 16.96 9.86
CA SER A 474 -43.20 16.34 10.67
C SER A 474 -42.43 17.32 11.57
N GLN A 475 -41.70 16.76 12.54
CA GLN A 475 -40.82 17.48 13.47
C GLN A 475 -39.71 18.28 12.75
N ASN A 476 -39.27 19.38 13.37
CA ASN A 476 -38.27 20.29 12.81
C ASN A 476 -36.95 19.59 12.45
N ASP A 477 -36.47 18.67 13.29
CA ASP A 477 -35.19 17.98 13.05
C ASP A 477 -35.21 17.12 11.78
N LEU A 478 -36.32 16.42 11.53
CA LEU A 478 -36.50 15.63 10.31
C LEU A 478 -36.58 16.56 9.08
N LYS A 479 -37.30 17.68 9.18
CA LYS A 479 -37.37 18.70 8.11
C LYS A 479 -36.00 19.30 7.80
N THR A 480 -35.16 19.55 8.82
CA THR A 480 -33.79 20.03 8.61
C THR A 480 -32.97 19.04 7.81
N ILE A 481 -33.03 17.74 8.13
CA ILE A 481 -32.31 16.69 7.41
C ILE A 481 -32.82 16.59 5.96
N LEU A 482 -34.15 16.57 5.77
CA LEU A 482 -34.75 16.52 4.43
C LEU A 482 -34.37 17.74 3.59
N GLY A 483 -34.34 18.93 4.20
CA GLY A 483 -33.88 20.16 3.55
C GLY A 483 -32.42 20.08 3.11
N LYS A 484 -31.52 19.54 3.95
CA LYS A 484 -30.11 19.30 3.57
C LYS A 484 -29.99 18.27 2.43
N CYS A 485 -30.87 17.27 2.41
CA CYS A 485 -31.01 16.31 1.31
C CYS A 485 -31.74 16.89 0.09
N GLU A 486 -31.97 18.20 0.02
CA GLU A 486 -32.71 18.88 -1.06
C GLU A 486 -34.09 18.26 -1.34
N ASN A 487 -34.76 17.82 -0.27
CA ASN A 487 -36.05 17.14 -0.30
C ASN A 487 -36.07 15.86 -1.15
N ARG A 488 -34.92 15.17 -1.28
CA ARG A 488 -34.85 13.82 -1.84
C ARG A 488 -35.37 12.79 -0.83
N PHE A 489 -36.64 12.42 -0.95
CA PHE A 489 -37.22 11.34 -0.16
C PHE A 489 -38.21 10.49 -0.94
N ILE A 490 -38.44 9.26 -0.48
CA ILE A 490 -39.43 8.34 -1.04
C ILE A 490 -39.94 7.38 0.05
N ALA A 491 -41.20 6.94 -0.06
CA ALA A 491 -41.77 5.94 0.84
C ALA A 491 -41.78 4.54 0.20
N PHE A 492 -41.42 3.53 0.99
CA PHE A 492 -41.34 2.11 0.61
C PHE A 492 -42.31 1.28 1.45
N PHE A 493 -43.05 0.39 0.77
CA PHE A 493 -43.68 -0.75 1.40
C PHE A 493 -42.84 -1.98 1.03
N ASN A 494 -42.03 -2.49 1.97
CA ASN A 494 -41.05 -3.54 1.66
C ASN A 494 -41.73 -4.88 1.29
N ASP A 495 -42.95 -5.10 1.77
CA ASP A 495 -43.79 -6.27 1.44
C ASP A 495 -44.63 -6.07 0.17
N ALA A 496 -44.41 -4.97 -0.57
CA ALA A 496 -45.08 -4.73 -1.84
C ALA A 496 -44.81 -5.84 -2.85
N VAL A 497 -45.84 -6.20 -3.63
CA VAL A 497 -45.78 -7.21 -4.68
C VAL A 497 -46.26 -6.63 -6.02
N GLY A 498 -45.85 -7.28 -7.12
CA GLY A 498 -46.27 -6.91 -8.47
C GLY A 498 -45.94 -5.47 -8.83
N GLN A 499 -46.88 -4.80 -9.51
CA GLN A 499 -46.72 -3.45 -10.05
C GLN A 499 -46.30 -2.41 -9.00
N SER A 500 -46.87 -2.48 -7.80
CA SER A 500 -46.54 -1.54 -6.71
C SER A 500 -45.07 -1.60 -6.27
N LYS A 501 -44.46 -2.81 -6.30
CA LYS A 501 -43.03 -2.99 -6.04
C LYS A 501 -42.18 -2.38 -7.14
N PHE A 502 -42.57 -2.56 -8.41
CA PHE A 502 -41.86 -1.97 -9.55
C PHE A 502 -41.88 -0.45 -9.51
N GLU A 503 -43.05 0.16 -9.24
CA GLU A 503 -43.20 1.62 -9.20
C GLU A 503 -42.34 2.29 -8.12
N GLN A 504 -42.29 1.73 -6.90
CA GLN A 504 -41.46 2.32 -5.83
C GLN A 504 -39.96 2.16 -6.12
N VAL A 505 -39.54 1.04 -6.71
CA VAL A 505 -38.14 0.82 -7.09
C VAL A 505 -37.75 1.72 -8.26
N ASP A 506 -38.62 1.86 -9.25
CA ASP A 506 -38.41 2.74 -10.39
C ASP A 506 -38.32 4.21 -9.95
N GLY A 507 -39.25 4.67 -9.12
CA GLY A 507 -39.21 6.02 -8.55
C GLY A 507 -37.94 6.29 -7.72
N PHE A 508 -37.47 5.30 -6.94
CA PHE A 508 -36.18 5.43 -6.25
C PHE A 508 -35.02 5.62 -7.23
N PHE A 509 -34.95 4.82 -8.29
CA PHE A 509 -33.87 4.93 -9.27
C PHE A 509 -33.95 6.19 -10.15
N GLU A 510 -35.14 6.77 -10.32
CA GLU A 510 -35.30 8.09 -10.95
C GLU A 510 -34.66 9.20 -10.10
N ILE A 511 -34.88 9.17 -8.78
CA ILE A 511 -34.20 10.09 -7.85
C ILE A 511 -32.69 9.88 -7.90
N VAL A 512 -32.22 8.63 -7.93
CA VAL A 512 -30.80 8.30 -8.03
C VAL A 512 -30.16 8.86 -9.30
N GLU A 513 -30.77 8.68 -10.47
CA GLU A 513 -30.21 9.20 -11.73
C GLU A 513 -30.26 10.73 -11.77
N SER A 514 -31.34 11.36 -11.30
CA SER A 514 -31.44 12.81 -11.19
C SER A 514 -30.32 13.39 -10.30
N MET A 515 -30.11 12.80 -9.13
CA MET A 515 -29.02 13.17 -8.21
C MET A 515 -27.64 12.94 -8.83
N ARG A 516 -27.43 11.81 -9.51
CA ARG A 516 -26.15 11.48 -10.16
C ARG A 516 -25.82 12.47 -11.28
N ILE A 517 -26.80 12.84 -12.10
CA ILE A 517 -26.65 13.84 -13.16
C ILE A 517 -26.31 15.20 -12.54
N LYS A 518 -27.02 15.62 -11.49
CA LYS A 518 -26.75 16.88 -10.78
C LYS A 518 -25.35 16.93 -10.18
N ASN A 519 -24.84 15.79 -9.70
CA ASN A 519 -23.47 15.65 -9.18
C ASN A 519 -22.42 15.36 -10.26
N GLY A 520 -22.74 15.56 -11.55
CA GLY A 520 -21.79 15.41 -12.66
C GLY A 520 -21.34 13.98 -12.92
N GLY A 521 -22.11 12.99 -12.48
CA GLY A 521 -21.75 11.56 -12.57
C GLY A 521 -20.83 11.07 -11.46
N ALA A 522 -20.26 11.96 -10.65
CA ALA A 522 -19.28 11.61 -9.64
C ALA A 522 -19.92 10.90 -8.42
N CYS A 523 -19.16 9.97 -7.83
CA CYS A 523 -19.49 9.44 -6.52
C CYS A 523 -19.02 10.39 -5.41
N TYR A 524 -19.61 10.24 -4.22
CA TYR A 524 -19.10 10.90 -3.04
C TYR A 524 -17.65 10.44 -2.77
N THR A 525 -16.78 11.33 -2.31
CA THR A 525 -15.42 10.96 -1.89
C THR A 525 -14.93 11.89 -0.78
N ASN A 526 -14.07 11.37 0.09
CA ASN A 526 -13.32 12.09 1.12
C ASN A 526 -11.92 11.48 1.27
N GLU A 527 -11.16 11.93 2.26
CA GLU A 527 -9.81 11.41 2.52
C GLU A 527 -9.81 9.89 2.77
N LEU A 528 -10.77 9.39 3.56
CA LEU A 528 -10.92 7.95 3.82
C LEU A 528 -11.14 7.13 2.54
N TYR A 529 -11.99 7.62 1.62
CA TYR A 529 -12.22 6.94 0.34
C TYR A 529 -11.02 7.05 -0.61
N LYS A 530 -10.31 8.18 -0.62
CA LYS A 530 -9.08 8.34 -1.42
C LYS A 530 -8.01 7.36 -0.98
N GLU A 531 -7.79 7.23 0.33
CA GLU A 531 -6.84 6.28 0.90
C GLU A 531 -7.24 4.83 0.63
N ALA A 532 -8.52 4.50 0.80
CA ALA A 532 -9.04 3.18 0.47
C ALA A 532 -8.82 2.85 -1.02
N GLU A 533 -9.11 3.77 -1.94
CA GLU A 533 -8.86 3.58 -3.37
C GLU A 533 -7.37 3.42 -3.68
N LEU A 534 -6.49 4.22 -3.09
CA LEU A 534 -5.03 4.08 -3.25
C LEU A 534 -4.52 2.72 -2.76
N ALA A 535 -5.00 2.25 -1.61
CA ALA A 535 -4.65 0.95 -1.07
C ALA A 535 -5.15 -0.19 -1.98
N LEU A 536 -6.37 -0.09 -2.51
CA LEU A 536 -6.93 -1.06 -3.45
C LEU A 536 -6.15 -1.07 -4.78
N GLN A 537 -5.80 0.10 -5.31
CA GLN A 537 -4.99 0.23 -6.53
C GLN A 537 -3.59 -0.36 -6.36
N GLY A 538 -2.94 -0.09 -5.23
CA GLY A 538 -1.64 -0.68 -4.90
C GLY A 538 -1.70 -2.21 -4.86
N ARG A 539 -2.74 -2.78 -4.26
CA ARG A 539 -2.95 -4.24 -4.26
C ARG A 539 -3.20 -4.81 -5.65
N MET A 540 -4.07 -4.17 -6.44
CA MET A 540 -4.32 -4.59 -7.83
C MET A 540 -3.04 -4.57 -8.67
N ARG A 541 -2.16 -3.58 -8.45
CA ARG A 541 -0.86 -3.51 -9.12
C ARG A 541 0.06 -4.66 -8.73
N ILE A 542 0.21 -4.94 -7.43
CA ILE A 542 1.03 -6.05 -6.93
C ILE A 542 0.51 -7.39 -7.48
N GLU A 543 -0.80 -7.60 -7.48
CA GLU A 543 -1.40 -8.84 -7.97
C GLU A 543 -1.23 -8.99 -9.48
N LYS A 544 -1.39 -7.89 -10.25
CA LYS A 544 -1.12 -7.85 -11.69
C LYS A 544 0.35 -8.18 -11.98
N GLU A 545 1.30 -7.56 -11.28
CA GLU A 545 2.73 -7.82 -11.43
C GLU A 545 3.10 -9.27 -11.06
N ALA A 546 2.48 -9.83 -10.02
CA ALA A 546 2.68 -11.23 -9.64
C ALA A 546 2.15 -12.20 -10.71
N LEU A 547 1.00 -11.89 -11.30
CA LEU A 547 0.41 -12.70 -12.37
C LEU A 547 1.23 -12.61 -13.66
N GLU A 548 1.70 -11.43 -14.02
CA GLU A 548 2.62 -11.22 -15.15
C GLU A 548 3.96 -11.95 -14.94
N MET A 549 4.51 -11.94 -13.72
CA MET A 549 5.70 -12.72 -13.38
C MET A 549 5.45 -14.23 -13.50
N LYS A 550 4.29 -14.72 -13.06
CA LYS A 550 3.93 -16.12 -13.21
C LYS A 550 3.81 -16.51 -14.69
N MET A 551 3.16 -15.66 -15.49
CA MET A 551 3.06 -15.84 -16.94
C MET A 551 4.45 -15.91 -17.58
N LYS A 552 5.33 -14.94 -17.31
CA LYS A 552 6.71 -14.94 -17.84
C LYS A 552 7.45 -16.25 -17.51
N LYS A 553 7.36 -16.73 -16.27
CA LYS A 553 8.00 -17.99 -15.85
C LYS A 553 7.46 -19.20 -16.60
N GLU A 554 6.16 -19.29 -16.80
CA GLU A 554 5.55 -20.41 -17.53
C GLU A 554 5.86 -20.35 -19.02
N THR A 555 5.83 -19.16 -19.65
CA THR A 555 6.24 -18.98 -21.04
C THR A 555 7.72 -19.32 -21.25
N GLU A 556 8.59 -18.94 -20.30
CA GLU A 556 10.02 -19.23 -20.34
C GLU A 556 10.32 -20.72 -20.10
N ALA A 557 9.56 -21.39 -19.22
CA ALA A 557 9.67 -22.83 -19.04
C ALA A 557 9.30 -23.61 -20.31
N VAL A 558 8.21 -23.24 -20.98
CA VAL A 558 7.81 -23.81 -22.28
C VAL A 558 8.91 -23.56 -23.33
N ARG A 559 9.46 -22.34 -23.39
CA ARG A 559 10.55 -22.00 -24.32
C ARG A 559 11.80 -22.84 -24.07
N ASN A 560 12.19 -23.05 -22.82
CA ASN A 560 13.36 -23.83 -22.44
C ASN A 560 13.16 -25.33 -22.74
N GLU A 561 11.99 -25.89 -22.43
CA GLU A 561 11.67 -27.29 -22.73
C GLU A 561 11.76 -27.57 -24.24
N VAL A 562 11.27 -26.62 -25.04
CA VAL A 562 11.38 -26.66 -26.50
C VAL A 562 12.83 -26.56 -26.95
N GLN A 563 13.61 -25.59 -26.45
CA GLN A 563 15.03 -25.43 -26.83
C GLN A 563 15.86 -26.67 -26.48
N ASP A 564 15.66 -27.28 -25.31
CA ASP A 564 16.40 -28.46 -24.86
C ASP A 564 16.09 -29.70 -25.70
N LYS A 565 14.83 -29.85 -26.16
CA LYS A 565 14.47 -30.93 -27.11
C LYS A 565 15.17 -30.77 -28.46
N TYR A 566 15.46 -29.54 -28.91
CA TYR A 566 16.05 -29.28 -30.22
C TYR A 566 17.57 -29.35 -30.26
N LYS A 567 18.24 -28.92 -29.20
CA LYS A 567 19.70 -28.79 -29.16
C LYS A 567 20.43 -30.08 -29.58
N LYS A 568 19.97 -31.24 -29.12
CA LYS A 568 20.57 -32.56 -29.43
C LYS A 568 20.41 -33.00 -30.89
N LYS A 569 19.32 -32.61 -31.55
CA LYS A 569 19.06 -32.96 -32.95
C LYS A 569 19.86 -32.05 -33.89
N LEU A 570 19.91 -30.76 -33.57
CA LEU A 570 20.70 -29.77 -34.31
C LEU A 570 22.21 -30.05 -34.21
N GLU A 571 22.72 -30.43 -33.04
CA GLU A 571 24.12 -30.85 -32.85
C GLU A 571 24.51 -32.06 -33.71
N LYS A 572 23.59 -33.00 -33.95
CA LYS A 572 23.85 -34.16 -34.84
C LYS A 572 23.98 -33.74 -36.30
N GLU A 573 23.11 -32.85 -36.78
CA GLU A 573 23.14 -32.37 -38.16
C GLU A 573 24.32 -31.43 -38.42
N LEU A 574 24.65 -30.55 -37.46
CA LEU A 574 25.89 -29.74 -37.50
C LEU A 574 27.15 -30.61 -37.58
N LYS A 575 27.21 -31.72 -36.82
CA LYS A 575 28.30 -32.69 -36.90
C LYS A 575 28.36 -33.41 -38.25
N ALA A 576 27.22 -33.72 -38.87
CA ALA A 576 27.19 -34.33 -40.18
C ALA A 576 27.68 -33.36 -41.26
N LYS A 577 27.28 -32.09 -41.17
CA LYS A 577 27.75 -31.01 -42.05
C LYS A 577 29.25 -30.76 -41.92
N SER A 578 29.78 -30.64 -40.70
CA SER A 578 31.22 -30.42 -40.48
C SER A 578 32.05 -31.54 -41.11
N LYS A 579 31.61 -32.81 -41.00
CA LYS A 579 32.30 -33.94 -41.65
C LYS A 579 32.33 -33.83 -43.17
N LEU A 580 31.26 -33.32 -43.79
CA LEU A 580 31.20 -33.10 -45.24
C LEU A 580 32.11 -31.93 -45.67
N GLU A 581 32.12 -30.83 -44.91
CA GLU A 581 33.03 -29.70 -45.12
C GLU A 581 34.50 -30.08 -44.95
N ASP A 582 34.83 -30.90 -43.94
CA ASP A 582 36.19 -31.40 -43.69
C ASP A 582 36.69 -32.26 -44.87
N VAL A 583 35.82 -33.09 -45.45
CA VAL A 583 36.16 -33.90 -46.63
C VAL A 583 36.35 -33.02 -47.86
N LEU A 584 35.50 -31.99 -48.05
CA LEU A 584 35.61 -31.03 -49.15
C LEU A 584 36.91 -30.19 -49.09
N ASN A 585 37.33 -29.80 -47.88
CA ASN A 585 38.55 -29.01 -47.64
C ASN A 585 39.83 -29.87 -47.61
N SER A 586 39.71 -31.20 -47.60
CA SER A 586 40.86 -32.08 -47.65
C SER A 586 41.41 -32.21 -49.08
N ASN A 587 42.73 -32.10 -49.25
CA ASN A 587 43.44 -32.21 -50.55
C ASN A 587 43.42 -33.63 -51.18
N LYS A 588 42.42 -34.46 -50.84
CA LYS A 588 42.29 -35.87 -51.25
C LYS A 588 41.35 -36.09 -52.44
N ILE A 589 40.62 -35.07 -52.88
CA ILE A 589 39.68 -35.16 -54.01
C ILE A 589 40.47 -35.02 -55.32
N LYS A 590 40.48 -36.09 -56.13
CA LYS A 590 41.34 -36.22 -57.32
C LYS A 590 40.72 -35.71 -58.63
N SER A 591 39.41 -35.43 -58.67
CA SER A 591 38.73 -34.91 -59.86
C SER A 591 37.81 -33.72 -59.52
N GLU A 592 37.73 -32.73 -60.41
CA GLU A 592 36.81 -31.59 -60.29
C GLU A 592 35.35 -32.04 -60.21
N LYS A 593 35.00 -33.13 -60.89
CA LYS A 593 33.66 -33.70 -60.93
C LYS A 593 33.21 -34.25 -59.58
N ASP A 594 34.14 -34.83 -58.81
CA ASP A 594 33.86 -35.30 -57.45
C ASP A 594 33.69 -34.13 -56.47
N LYS A 595 34.40 -33.02 -56.70
CA LYS A 595 34.30 -31.79 -55.91
C LYS A 595 32.96 -31.09 -56.13
N GLU A 596 32.51 -31.00 -57.39
CA GLU A 596 31.17 -30.50 -57.75
C GLU A 596 30.04 -31.36 -57.15
N ASN A 597 30.19 -32.69 -57.20
CA ASN A 597 29.18 -33.60 -56.67
C ASN A 597 29.07 -33.52 -55.13
N LEU A 598 30.21 -33.36 -54.42
CA LEU A 598 30.22 -33.11 -52.98
C LEU A 598 29.63 -31.74 -52.61
N GLN A 599 29.92 -30.69 -53.40
CA GLN A 599 29.34 -29.36 -53.18
C GLN A 599 27.82 -29.40 -53.31
N LYS A 600 27.30 -30.11 -54.33
CA LYS A 600 25.87 -30.28 -54.53
C LYS A 600 25.19 -31.04 -53.38
N GLN A 601 25.85 -32.07 -52.83
CA GLN A 601 25.38 -32.78 -51.64
C GLN A 601 25.38 -31.89 -50.38
N LEU A 602 26.35 -30.99 -50.25
CA LEU A 602 26.41 -30.02 -49.16
C LEU A 602 25.27 -29.00 -49.26
N ASP A 603 24.98 -28.51 -50.46
CA ASP A 603 23.90 -27.55 -50.71
C ASP A 603 22.52 -28.17 -50.48
N GLU A 604 22.30 -29.42 -50.93
CA GLU A 604 21.07 -30.19 -50.65
C GLU A 604 20.91 -30.45 -49.14
N ALA A 605 21.99 -30.73 -48.42
CA ALA A 605 21.97 -30.87 -46.96
C ALA A 605 21.62 -29.55 -46.26
N ASN A 606 22.15 -28.41 -46.73
CA ASN A 606 21.86 -27.08 -46.21
C ASN A 606 20.39 -26.68 -46.42
N GLU A 607 19.84 -26.91 -47.61
CA GLU A 607 18.41 -26.65 -47.87
C GLU A 607 17.50 -27.49 -46.98
N LYS A 608 17.83 -28.78 -46.81
CA LYS A 608 17.03 -29.69 -45.99
C LYS A 608 17.03 -29.26 -44.51
N LEU A 609 18.18 -28.83 -44.01
CA LEU A 609 18.35 -28.28 -42.65
C LEU A 609 17.51 -27.00 -42.46
N ASN A 610 17.57 -26.05 -43.40
CA ASN A 610 16.81 -24.80 -43.32
C ASN A 610 15.29 -25.05 -43.34
N ARG A 611 14.81 -25.96 -44.20
CA ARG A 611 13.38 -26.33 -44.24
C ARG A 611 12.91 -26.98 -42.94
N GLU A 612 13.74 -27.80 -42.28
CA GLU A 612 13.42 -28.34 -40.96
C GLU A 612 13.37 -27.22 -39.91
N LEU A 613 14.33 -26.29 -39.89
CA LEU A 613 14.37 -25.17 -38.95
C LEU A 613 13.12 -24.28 -39.05
N GLU A 614 12.73 -23.87 -40.25
CA GLU A 614 11.54 -23.02 -40.48
C GLU A 614 10.23 -23.71 -40.05
N LYS A 615 10.09 -25.00 -40.36
CA LYS A 615 8.90 -25.78 -39.97
C LYS A 615 8.78 -25.84 -38.45
N LYS A 616 9.91 -25.91 -37.74
CA LYS A 616 9.95 -26.02 -36.29
C LYS A 616 9.77 -24.69 -35.60
N GLU A 617 10.32 -23.60 -36.13
CA GLU A 617 10.06 -22.24 -35.64
C GLU A 617 8.56 -21.91 -35.62
N LYS A 618 7.83 -22.30 -36.68
CA LYS A 618 6.36 -22.18 -36.73
C LYS A 618 5.65 -22.99 -35.64
N GLU A 619 6.13 -24.20 -35.34
CA GLU A 619 5.58 -25.07 -34.30
C GLU A 619 5.76 -24.47 -32.89
N ILE A 620 6.88 -23.77 -32.66
CA ILE A 620 7.19 -23.06 -31.41
C ILE A 620 6.28 -21.84 -31.22
N LEU A 621 6.15 -21.02 -32.26
CA LEU A 621 5.27 -19.85 -32.25
C LEU A 621 3.82 -20.24 -31.96
N GLU A 622 3.35 -21.35 -32.51
CA GLU A 622 2.01 -21.89 -32.27
C GLU A 622 1.80 -22.33 -30.81
N GLN A 623 2.80 -22.95 -30.17
CA GLN A 623 2.71 -23.36 -28.76
C GLN A 623 2.73 -22.16 -27.79
N ILE A 624 3.55 -21.14 -28.09
CA ILE A 624 3.57 -19.89 -27.32
C ILE A 624 2.20 -19.21 -27.41
N ARG A 625 1.65 -19.07 -28.62
CA ARG A 625 0.34 -18.45 -28.85
C ARG A 625 -0.79 -19.17 -28.09
N LYS A 626 -0.83 -20.51 -28.13
CA LYS A 626 -1.82 -21.29 -27.37
C LYS A 626 -1.73 -21.06 -25.86
N THR A 627 -0.50 -20.96 -25.34
CA THR A 627 -0.27 -20.67 -23.93
C THR A 627 -0.76 -19.26 -23.57
N GLU A 628 -0.47 -18.25 -24.39
CA GLU A 628 -0.96 -16.87 -24.19
C GLU A 628 -2.49 -16.78 -24.22
N ASP A 629 -3.13 -17.48 -25.15
CA ASP A 629 -4.59 -17.49 -25.31
C ASP A 629 -5.31 -18.22 -24.16
N GLU A 630 -4.70 -19.23 -23.52
CA GLU A 630 -5.22 -19.85 -22.29
C GLU A 630 -5.15 -18.93 -21.06
N PHE A 631 -4.21 -17.97 -21.03
CA PHE A 631 -3.96 -17.11 -19.88
C PHE A 631 -4.70 -15.77 -19.92
N LYS A 632 -4.98 -15.22 -21.11
CA LYS A 632 -5.81 -14.02 -21.29
C LYS A 632 -7.15 -14.06 -20.52
N PRO A 633 -8.00 -15.10 -20.64
CA PRO A 633 -9.27 -15.14 -19.92
C PRO A 633 -9.08 -15.24 -18.40
N LYS A 634 -8.03 -15.91 -17.92
CA LYS A 634 -7.70 -16.00 -16.48
C LYS A 634 -7.29 -14.65 -15.89
N MET A 635 -6.67 -13.75 -16.67
CA MET A 635 -6.37 -12.39 -16.23
C MET A 635 -7.63 -11.53 -16.08
N THR A 636 -8.55 -11.63 -17.04
CA THR A 636 -9.83 -10.91 -17.00
C THR A 636 -10.72 -11.44 -15.88
N GLU A 637 -10.80 -12.77 -15.75
CA GLU A 637 -11.59 -13.44 -14.72
C GLU A 637 -11.02 -13.23 -13.32
N ASN A 638 -9.70 -13.24 -13.11
CA ASN A 638 -9.12 -12.92 -11.81
C ASN A 638 -9.26 -11.44 -11.45
N ALA A 639 -9.17 -10.50 -12.40
CA ALA A 639 -9.49 -9.09 -12.13
C ALA A 639 -10.96 -8.90 -11.71
N LEU A 640 -11.88 -9.67 -12.29
CA LEU A 640 -13.29 -9.76 -11.88
C LEU A 640 -13.46 -10.45 -10.52
N ARG A 641 -12.72 -11.53 -10.27
CA ARG A 641 -12.75 -12.29 -9.00
C ARG A 641 -12.07 -11.56 -7.86
N THR A 642 -11.10 -10.67 -8.06
CA THR A 642 -10.54 -9.81 -7.00
C THR A 642 -11.57 -8.78 -6.54
N ASN A 643 -12.40 -8.27 -7.45
CA ASN A 643 -13.58 -7.46 -7.11
C ASN A 643 -14.65 -8.27 -6.36
N GLN A 644 -14.77 -9.58 -6.63
CA GLN A 644 -15.71 -10.49 -5.94
C GLN A 644 -15.13 -11.15 -4.69
N ARG A 645 -13.82 -11.32 -4.52
CA ARG A 645 -13.17 -11.88 -3.32
C ARG A 645 -13.16 -10.91 -2.15
N ASN A 646 -13.39 -9.63 -2.42
CA ASN A 646 -13.85 -8.69 -1.39
C ASN A 646 -15.24 -9.06 -0.82
N ASN A 647 -15.95 -10.06 -1.37
CA ASN A 647 -17.27 -10.51 -0.91
C ASN A 647 -17.25 -11.75 -0.01
N VAL A 648 -16.15 -12.50 0.12
CA VAL A 648 -16.17 -13.74 0.93
C VAL A 648 -14.84 -13.93 1.64
N GLU A 649 -14.94 -14.06 2.97
CA GLU A 649 -13.94 -14.52 3.96
C GLU A 649 -13.22 -13.47 4.82
N ASN A 650 -13.40 -13.67 6.13
CA ASN A 650 -13.07 -12.83 7.29
C ASN A 650 -11.56 -12.63 7.55
N GLU A 651 -10.62 -13.02 6.68
CA GLU A 651 -9.20 -13.13 7.09
C GLU A 651 -8.23 -12.13 6.44
N ARG A 652 -8.68 -11.28 5.52
CA ARG A 652 -7.80 -10.27 4.86
C ARG A 652 -8.13 -8.82 5.18
N GLY A 653 -9.15 -8.62 6.02
CA GLY A 653 -9.51 -7.32 6.59
C GLY A 653 -8.51 -6.81 7.63
N GLY A 654 -7.63 -7.65 8.18
CA GLY A 654 -6.66 -7.27 9.23
C GLY A 654 -5.79 -6.08 8.83
N ILE A 655 -5.11 -6.12 7.69
CA ILE A 655 -4.16 -5.06 7.31
C ILE A 655 -4.88 -3.74 6.95
N LEU A 656 -6.07 -3.79 6.35
CA LEU A 656 -6.85 -2.57 6.05
C LEU A 656 -7.51 -2.01 7.32
N SER A 657 -7.95 -2.90 8.21
CA SER A 657 -8.43 -2.58 9.56
C SER A 657 -7.32 -1.97 10.40
N ASP A 658 -6.08 -2.47 10.33
CA ASP A 658 -4.94 -1.97 11.11
C ASP A 658 -4.49 -0.58 10.60
N ILE A 659 -4.48 -0.38 9.28
CA ILE A 659 -4.17 0.92 8.66
C ILE A 659 -5.27 1.94 9.01
N LEU A 660 -6.55 1.55 8.91
CA LEU A 660 -7.67 2.42 9.21
C LEU A 660 -7.94 2.60 10.71
N GLU A 661 -7.61 1.64 11.57
CA GLU A 661 -7.59 1.79 13.04
C GLU A 661 -6.47 2.73 13.47
N GLY A 662 -5.32 2.68 12.80
CA GLY A 662 -4.25 3.67 12.94
C GLY A 662 -4.73 5.08 12.59
N LEU A 663 -5.52 5.22 11.52
CA LEU A 663 -6.07 6.50 11.04
C LEU A 663 -7.27 7.00 11.87
N VAL A 664 -8.11 6.11 12.40
CA VAL A 664 -9.18 6.47 13.35
C VAL A 664 -8.57 6.88 14.69
N SER A 665 -7.49 6.23 15.11
CA SER A 665 -6.71 6.65 16.27
C SER A 665 -6.03 8.01 16.03
N PHE A 666 -5.60 8.28 14.79
CA PHE A 666 -5.09 9.58 14.35
C PHE A 666 -6.19 10.65 14.35
N ALA A 667 -7.37 10.40 13.78
CA ALA A 667 -8.51 11.33 13.76
C ALA A 667 -8.99 11.70 15.19
N LYS A 668 -9.07 10.71 16.09
CA LYS A 668 -9.36 10.92 17.52
C LYS A 668 -8.30 11.77 18.23
N LEU A 669 -7.05 11.73 17.79
CA LEU A 669 -5.95 12.56 18.32
C LEU A 669 -6.07 14.04 17.90
N PHE A 670 -6.79 14.34 16.82
CA PHE A 670 -6.98 15.70 16.28
C PHE A 670 -8.40 16.25 16.42
N GLY A 671 -9.32 15.53 17.07
CA GLY A 671 -10.70 15.98 17.27
C GLY A 671 -11.53 16.05 15.99
N LEU A 672 -11.23 15.20 15.01
CA LEU A 672 -12.05 14.96 13.82
C LEU A 672 -13.04 13.81 14.05
#